data_AF-A0A418GGD4-F1
#
_entry.id   AF-A0A418GGD4-F1
#
_cell.length_a   1.000
_cell.length_b   1.000
_cell.length_c   1.000
_cell.angle_alpha   90.00
_cell.angle_beta   90.00
_cell.angle_gamma   90.00
#
_symmetry.space_group_name_H-M   'P 1'
#
loop_
_entity.id
_entity.type
_entity.pdbx_description
1 polymer ?
#
loop_
_entity_poly.entity_id
_entity_poly.type
_entity_poly.pdbx_seq_one_letter_code
_entity_poly.pdbx_strand_id
1 'polypeptide(L)'
;MKPLSSPLQQYWQTVVERLPEPLAEESLSAQAKSVLTFSDFVQDSVIAHPEWLTELESQPPQADEWQHYAAWLQEALSNVSDEAGLMRELRLFRRRIMVRIAWAQTLALVTEESILQQLSHLAETLIVAARDWLYDACCREWGTPCNAQGEAQPLLILGMGKLGGGELNFSSDIDLIFAWPEHGCTQGGRRELDNAQFFTRMGQRLIKVLDQPTQDGFVYRVDMRLRPFGESGPLVLSFAALEDYYQEQGRDWERYAMVKARIMGDSDGVYANELRAMLRPFVFRRYIDFSVIQSLRNMKGMIAREVRRRGLTDNIKLGAGGIREIEFIVQVFQLIRGGREPSLQSRALLPTLSAIAALHLLSENDAEQLRVAYLFLRRLENLLQSINDEQTQTLPSDELTRARLAWAMDFADWPQLTGVLTAHMANVRRVFNELIGDDESETQEESLSEQWRELWQDALQEDDTTPVLAHLSEDERKQVLMLIADFRKELDKRTIGPRGRQVLDHLMPHLLSDVCAREDAAVTLSRITALLVGIVTRTTYLELLSEFPAALKHLISLCAASPMIASQLARYPLLLDELLDPNTLYQPTATDAYRDELRQYLLRVPEDDEEQQLEALRQFKQAQLLRIAAADIAGTLPVMKVSDHLTWLAEAMIDAVVQ
;
A
#
# COMPACT_ATOMS: atom_id res chain seq x y z
N MET A 1 40.67 -10.57 -1.31
CA MET A 1 40.24 -9.39 -2.09
C MET A 1 40.89 -9.43 -3.45
N LYS A 2 40.10 -9.37 -4.53
CA LYS A 2 40.64 -9.28 -5.89
C LYS A 2 41.32 -7.91 -6.10
N PRO A 3 42.42 -7.82 -6.86
CA PRO A 3 42.98 -6.53 -7.26
C PRO A 3 41.95 -5.68 -8.02
N LEU A 4 42.06 -4.35 -7.91
CA LEU A 4 41.23 -3.41 -8.67
C LEU A 4 41.42 -3.63 -10.17
N SER A 5 40.33 -3.63 -10.95
CA SER A 5 40.37 -3.73 -12.41
C SER A 5 40.89 -2.44 -13.07
N SER A 6 41.21 -2.47 -14.37
CA SER A 6 41.74 -1.30 -15.09
C SER A 6 40.88 -0.04 -14.94
N PRO A 7 39.53 -0.08 -15.10
CA PRO A 7 38.70 1.11 -14.89
C PRO A 7 38.78 1.66 -13.47
N LEU A 8 38.84 0.78 -12.46
CA LEU A 8 38.93 1.18 -11.05
C LEU A 8 40.30 1.76 -10.70
N GLN A 9 41.38 1.24 -11.28
CA GLN A 9 42.72 1.79 -11.11
C GLN A 9 42.84 3.20 -11.73
N GLN A 10 42.24 3.42 -12.89
CA GLN A 10 42.19 4.74 -13.53
C GLN A 10 41.37 5.73 -12.70
N TYR A 11 40.20 5.30 -12.21
CA TYR A 11 39.37 6.13 -11.35
C TYR A 11 40.09 6.50 -10.05
N TRP A 12 40.80 5.56 -9.41
CA TRP A 12 41.59 5.83 -8.21
C TRP A 12 42.59 6.98 -8.38
N GLN A 13 43.25 7.08 -9.55
CA GLN A 13 44.18 8.19 -9.81
C GLN A 13 43.48 9.55 -9.68
N THR A 14 42.22 9.65 -10.10
CA THR A 14 41.43 10.88 -9.95
C THR A 14 40.95 11.15 -8.53
N VAL A 15 40.82 10.09 -7.70
CA VAL A 15 40.44 10.20 -6.29
C VAL A 15 41.61 10.77 -5.49
N VAL A 16 42.82 10.25 -5.71
CA VAL A 16 44.04 10.70 -5.01
C VAL A 16 44.26 12.21 -5.16
N GLU A 17 44.01 12.76 -6.34
CA GLU A 17 44.13 14.21 -6.59
C GLU A 17 43.15 15.07 -5.77
N ARG A 18 42.09 14.48 -5.22
CA ARG A 18 41.02 15.18 -4.48
C ARG A 18 41.07 14.97 -2.97
N LEU A 19 41.92 14.06 -2.48
CA LEU A 19 41.99 13.76 -1.05
C LEU A 19 42.68 14.91 -0.29
N PRO A 20 42.07 15.42 0.80
CA PRO A 20 42.69 16.44 1.64
C PRO A 20 43.74 15.83 2.58
N GLU A 21 44.68 16.65 3.05
CA GLU A 21 45.49 16.29 4.22
C GLU A 21 44.59 16.09 5.45
N PRO A 22 44.73 15.01 6.26
CA PRO A 22 45.86 14.08 6.36
C PRO A 22 45.76 12.78 5.52
N LEU A 23 44.81 12.67 4.59
CA LEU A 23 44.51 11.45 3.80
C LEU A 23 45.44 11.31 2.57
N ALA A 24 46.75 11.49 2.75
CA ALA A 24 47.74 11.31 1.69
C ALA A 24 47.82 9.82 1.24
N GLU A 25 48.11 9.55 -0.04
CA GLU A 25 48.10 8.18 -0.57
C GLU A 25 49.04 7.23 0.19
N GLU A 26 50.16 7.74 0.73
CA GLU A 26 51.13 6.97 1.48
C GLU A 26 50.63 6.52 2.87
N SER A 27 49.62 7.19 3.43
CA SER A 27 49.03 6.83 4.72
C SER A 27 47.88 5.84 4.61
N LEU A 28 47.37 5.58 3.40
CA LEU A 28 46.21 4.73 3.16
C LEU A 28 46.57 3.26 3.04
N SER A 29 45.86 2.39 3.77
CA SER A 29 45.94 0.95 3.55
C SER A 29 45.38 0.55 2.17
N ALA A 30 45.75 -0.64 1.69
CA ALA A 30 45.18 -1.20 0.46
C ALA A 30 43.66 -1.37 0.54
N GLN A 31 43.12 -1.63 1.73
CA GLN A 31 41.68 -1.72 1.98
C GLN A 31 41.04 -0.35 1.87
N ALA A 32 41.58 0.68 2.53
CA ALA A 32 41.11 2.06 2.42
C ALA A 32 41.03 2.52 0.97
N LYS A 33 42.10 2.31 0.21
CA LYS A 33 42.14 2.58 -1.23
C LYS A 33 41.00 1.91 -1.98
N SER A 34 40.73 0.64 -1.71
CA SER A 34 39.66 -0.10 -2.39
C SER A 34 38.25 0.40 -2.02
N VAL A 35 37.98 0.72 -0.75
CA VAL A 35 36.67 1.25 -0.33
C VAL A 35 36.44 2.64 -0.91
N LEU A 36 37.45 3.51 -0.84
CA LEU A 36 37.37 4.86 -1.41
C LEU A 36 37.19 4.78 -2.93
N THR A 37 37.85 3.86 -3.63
CA THR A 37 37.61 3.66 -5.07
C THR A 37 36.16 3.21 -5.37
N PHE A 38 35.57 2.42 -4.48
CA PHE A 38 34.25 1.83 -4.65
C PHE A 38 33.09 2.80 -4.34
N SER A 39 33.17 3.55 -3.24
CA SER A 39 32.06 4.36 -2.73
C SER A 39 32.40 5.84 -2.65
N ASP A 40 31.65 6.64 -3.40
CA ASP A 40 31.73 8.10 -3.37
C ASP A 40 31.11 8.64 -2.06
N PHE A 41 30.08 7.97 -1.54
CA PHE A 41 29.53 8.26 -0.20
C PHE A 41 30.58 8.15 0.92
N VAL A 42 31.42 7.10 0.89
CA VAL A 42 32.49 6.93 1.89
C VAL A 42 33.58 7.98 1.68
N GLN A 43 33.93 8.30 0.42
CA GLN A 43 34.88 9.38 0.11
C GLN A 43 34.41 10.72 0.70
N ASP A 44 33.20 11.16 0.38
CA ASP A 44 32.68 12.45 0.85
C ASP A 44 32.59 12.50 2.38
N SER A 45 32.18 11.40 2.99
CA SER A 45 32.07 11.28 4.45
C SER A 45 33.42 11.38 5.15
N VAL A 46 34.45 10.73 4.62
CA VAL A 46 35.79 10.72 5.23
C VAL A 46 36.57 12.00 4.93
N ILE A 47 36.28 12.68 3.83
CA ILE A 47 36.81 14.02 3.54
C ILE A 47 36.31 15.02 4.59
N ALA A 48 35.03 14.91 4.97
CA ALA A 48 34.45 15.74 6.03
C ALA A 48 34.94 15.33 7.44
N HIS A 49 35.21 14.04 7.65
CA HIS A 49 35.62 13.47 8.94
C HIS A 49 36.80 12.48 8.80
N PRO A 50 38.04 12.98 8.60
CA PRO A 50 39.22 12.13 8.36
C PRO A 50 39.52 11.16 9.50
N GLU A 51 39.13 11.49 10.73
CA GLU A 51 39.29 10.64 11.91
C GLU A 51 38.58 9.28 11.78
N TRP A 52 37.49 9.20 11.00
CA TRP A 52 36.74 7.96 10.83
C TRP A 52 37.54 6.89 10.09
N LEU A 53 38.43 7.28 9.16
CA LEU A 53 39.28 6.30 8.49
C LEU A 53 40.26 5.65 9.45
N THR A 54 40.89 6.49 10.28
CA THR A 54 41.86 6.04 11.28
C THR A 54 41.20 5.11 12.29
N GLU A 55 39.94 5.41 12.67
CA GLU A 55 39.13 4.54 13.52
C GLU A 55 38.79 3.20 12.84
N LEU A 56 38.43 3.19 11.56
CA LEU A 56 38.12 1.97 10.81
C LEU A 56 39.32 1.03 10.70
N GLU A 57 40.52 1.58 10.54
CA GLU A 57 41.75 0.79 10.44
C GLU A 57 42.24 0.31 11.80
N SER A 58 42.10 1.12 12.85
CA SER A 58 42.50 0.74 14.22
C SER A 58 41.49 -0.21 14.89
N GLN A 59 40.20 -0.06 14.60
CA GLN A 59 39.12 -0.91 15.09
C GLN A 59 38.13 -1.24 13.96
N PRO A 60 38.45 -2.26 13.15
CA PRO A 60 37.59 -2.70 12.06
C PRO A 60 36.20 -3.14 12.56
N PRO A 61 35.13 -2.89 11.77
CA PRO A 61 33.77 -3.23 12.15
C PRO A 61 33.57 -4.75 12.24
N GLN A 62 32.86 -5.19 13.28
CA GLN A 62 32.53 -6.60 13.54
C GLN A 62 31.03 -6.85 13.33
N ALA A 63 30.64 -8.11 13.14
CA ALA A 63 29.26 -8.47 12.82
C ALA A 63 28.27 -8.06 13.92
N ASP A 64 28.69 -8.18 15.18
CA ASP A 64 27.92 -7.91 16.40
C ASP A 64 28.00 -6.45 16.88
N GLU A 65 28.66 -5.56 16.14
CA GLU A 65 28.86 -4.16 16.53
C GLU A 65 27.54 -3.40 16.79
N TRP A 66 26.44 -3.82 16.15
CA TRP A 66 25.11 -3.26 16.37
C TRP A 66 24.64 -3.30 17.83
N GLN A 67 25.17 -4.22 18.64
CA GLN A 67 24.87 -4.31 20.07
C GLN A 67 25.32 -3.07 20.84
N HIS A 68 26.27 -2.31 20.30
CA HIS A 68 26.82 -1.11 20.94
C HIS A 68 26.18 0.20 20.47
N TYR A 69 25.40 0.18 19.37
CA TYR A 69 24.87 1.40 18.75
C TYR A 69 24.06 2.27 19.72
N ALA A 70 23.19 1.66 20.53
CA ALA A 70 22.39 2.39 21.50
C ALA A 70 23.26 3.08 22.55
N ALA A 71 24.28 2.39 23.09
CA ALA A 71 25.18 2.97 24.09
C ALA A 71 26.00 4.14 23.51
N TRP A 72 26.56 3.97 22.31
CA TRP A 72 27.32 5.01 21.64
C TRP A 72 26.48 6.24 21.30
N LEU A 73 25.23 6.02 20.86
CA LEU A 73 24.33 7.13 20.58
C LEU A 73 23.93 7.88 21.87
N GLN A 74 23.66 7.17 22.96
CA GLN A 74 23.35 7.81 24.24
C GLN A 74 24.52 8.63 24.78
N GLU A 75 25.76 8.16 24.60
CA GLU A 75 26.95 8.94 24.93
C GLU A 75 27.04 10.24 24.09
N ALA A 76 26.80 10.17 22.78
CA ALA A 76 26.79 11.35 21.91
C ALA A 76 25.65 12.34 22.28
N LEU A 77 24.50 11.83 22.72
CA LEU A 77 23.35 12.63 23.10
C LEU A 77 23.43 13.22 24.53
N SER A 78 24.40 12.82 25.35
CA SER A 78 24.44 13.20 26.77
C SER A 78 24.53 14.71 27.01
N ASN A 79 25.12 15.45 26.07
CA ASN A 79 25.31 16.90 26.14
C ASN A 79 24.31 17.68 25.27
N VAL A 80 23.32 17.01 24.68
CA VAL A 80 22.31 17.64 23.81
C VAL A 80 21.17 18.22 24.65
N SER A 81 21.02 19.54 24.60
CA SER A 81 20.00 20.27 25.37
C SER A 81 18.79 20.73 24.55
N ASP A 82 18.86 20.71 23.22
CA ASP A 82 17.84 21.26 22.33
C ASP A 82 17.60 20.40 21.08
N GLU A 83 16.49 20.69 20.38
CA GLU A 83 16.06 19.92 19.21
C GLU A 83 17.07 20.04 18.05
N ALA A 84 17.73 21.20 17.91
CA ALA A 84 18.76 21.40 16.89
C ALA A 84 19.99 20.52 17.15
N GLY A 85 20.45 20.43 18.40
CA GLY A 85 21.49 19.50 18.81
C GLY A 85 21.11 18.05 18.56
N LEU A 86 19.87 17.65 18.87
CA LEU A 86 19.37 16.30 18.60
C LEU A 86 19.43 16.00 17.09
N MET A 87 18.90 16.90 16.26
CA MET A 87 18.90 16.73 14.80
C MET A 87 20.31 16.55 14.25
N ARG A 88 21.28 17.34 14.71
CA ARG A 88 22.69 17.26 14.28
C ARG A 88 23.32 15.94 14.68
N GLU A 89 23.21 15.54 15.95
CA GLU A 89 23.86 14.32 16.45
C GLU A 89 23.28 13.04 15.82
N LEU A 90 21.96 12.96 15.61
CA LEU A 90 21.35 11.81 14.92
C LEU A 90 21.87 11.65 13.49
N ARG A 91 22.06 12.77 12.76
CA ARG A 91 22.58 12.76 11.38
C ARG A 91 24.05 12.35 11.32
N LEU A 92 24.86 12.93 12.22
CA LEU A 92 26.28 12.60 12.34
C LEU A 92 26.47 11.13 12.71
N PHE A 93 25.72 10.63 13.69
CA PHE A 93 25.76 9.24 14.11
C PHE A 93 25.33 8.29 12.99
N ARG A 94 24.21 8.58 12.30
CA ARG A 94 23.76 7.78 11.15
C ARG A 94 24.87 7.71 10.10
N ARG A 95 25.44 8.85 9.70
CA ARG A 95 26.50 8.87 8.68
C ARG A 95 27.73 8.09 9.11
N ARG A 96 28.21 8.30 10.34
CA ARG A 96 29.38 7.57 10.89
C ARG A 96 29.17 6.06 10.84
N ILE A 97 28.04 5.56 11.32
CA ILE A 97 27.76 4.12 11.29
C ILE A 97 27.55 3.63 9.85
N MET A 98 26.93 4.40 8.95
CA MET A 98 26.81 4.02 7.53
C MET A 98 28.15 3.89 6.83
N VAL A 99 29.12 4.72 7.15
CA VAL A 99 30.50 4.54 6.67
C VAL A 99 31.08 3.21 7.16
N ARG A 100 30.88 2.85 8.44
CA ARG A 100 31.34 1.56 8.99
C ARG A 100 30.66 0.35 8.34
N ILE A 101 29.35 0.43 8.10
CA ILE A 101 28.61 -0.63 7.38
C ILE A 101 29.09 -0.74 5.93
N ALA A 102 29.22 0.38 5.21
CA ALA A 102 29.70 0.40 3.83
C ALA A 102 31.11 -0.21 3.73
N TRP A 103 31.99 0.11 4.69
CA TRP A 103 33.33 -0.47 4.80
C TRP A 103 33.27 -1.99 4.96
N ALA A 104 32.49 -2.48 5.93
CA ALA A 104 32.36 -3.91 6.20
C ALA A 104 31.79 -4.67 5.00
N GLN A 105 30.77 -4.11 4.34
CA GLN A 105 30.12 -4.73 3.18
C GLN A 105 31.02 -4.77 1.95
N THR A 106 31.68 -3.64 1.63
CA THR A 106 32.57 -3.51 0.47
C THR A 106 33.74 -4.48 0.53
N LEU A 107 34.31 -4.66 1.73
CA LEU A 107 35.44 -5.54 1.95
C LEU A 107 35.02 -6.99 2.29
N ALA A 108 33.73 -7.27 2.36
CA ALA A 108 33.15 -8.54 2.80
C ALA A 108 33.71 -9.04 4.14
N LEU A 109 33.86 -8.13 5.13
CA LEU A 109 34.35 -8.46 6.47
C LEU A 109 33.32 -9.23 7.30
N VAL A 110 32.04 -9.01 7.00
CA VAL A 110 30.89 -9.65 7.64
C VAL A 110 29.92 -10.16 6.58
N THR A 111 29.01 -11.05 6.96
CA THR A 111 28.01 -11.59 6.04
C THR A 111 26.95 -10.54 5.68
N GLU A 112 26.30 -10.70 4.52
CA GLU A 112 25.19 -9.82 4.15
C GLU A 112 24.07 -9.84 5.18
N GLU A 113 23.76 -10.99 5.78
CA GLU A 113 22.79 -11.09 6.89
C GLU A 113 23.15 -10.16 8.06
N SER A 114 24.44 -10.05 8.37
CA SER A 114 24.93 -9.15 9.42
C SER A 114 24.80 -7.68 9.00
N ILE A 115 25.04 -7.35 7.73
CA ILE A 115 24.81 -6.00 7.18
C ILE A 115 23.34 -5.60 7.30
N LEU A 116 22.42 -6.49 6.90
CA LEU A 116 20.97 -6.28 7.04
C LEU A 116 20.58 -6.02 8.50
N GLN A 117 21.15 -6.80 9.42
CA GLN A 117 20.91 -6.65 10.84
C GLN A 117 21.42 -5.30 11.37
N GLN A 118 22.64 -4.91 10.99
CA GLN A 118 23.25 -3.65 11.42
C GLN A 118 22.49 -2.44 10.87
N LEU A 119 22.10 -2.45 9.59
CA LEU A 119 21.28 -1.40 8.98
C LEU A 119 19.95 -1.23 9.71
N SER A 120 19.28 -2.34 9.99
CA SER A 120 17.97 -2.35 10.66
C SER A 120 18.07 -1.88 12.12
N HIS A 121 19.10 -2.31 12.84
CA HIS A 121 19.31 -1.89 14.22
C HIS A 121 19.78 -0.44 14.34
N LEU A 122 20.54 0.08 13.38
CA LEU A 122 20.85 1.50 13.35
C LEU A 122 19.56 2.33 13.22
N ALA A 123 18.70 1.97 12.26
CA ALA A 123 17.42 2.66 12.05
C ALA A 123 16.56 2.63 13.33
N GLU A 124 16.40 1.45 13.93
CA GLU A 124 15.66 1.30 15.19
C GLU A 124 16.27 2.13 16.32
N THR A 125 17.59 2.10 16.48
CA THR A 125 18.31 2.87 17.52
C THR A 125 18.05 4.36 17.38
N LEU A 126 18.11 4.90 16.16
CA LEU A 126 17.88 6.31 15.87
C LEU A 126 16.41 6.71 16.07
N ILE A 127 15.46 5.87 15.64
CA ILE A 127 14.03 6.08 15.83
C ILE A 127 13.69 6.13 17.32
N VAL A 128 14.18 5.18 18.10
CA VAL A 128 13.91 5.07 19.53
C VAL A 128 14.52 6.23 20.30
N ALA A 129 15.79 6.57 20.03
CA ALA A 129 16.44 7.72 20.67
C ALA A 129 15.73 9.05 20.35
N ALA A 130 15.32 9.25 19.10
CA ALA A 130 14.56 10.44 18.71
C ALA A 130 13.18 10.49 19.40
N ARG A 131 12.46 9.35 19.45
CA ARG A 131 11.18 9.23 20.16
C ARG A 131 11.32 9.58 21.63
N ASP A 132 12.29 8.98 22.32
CA ASP A 132 12.46 9.11 23.77
C ASP A 132 12.82 10.56 24.14
N TRP A 133 13.79 11.15 23.42
CA TRP A 133 14.17 12.54 23.64
C TRP A 133 13.00 13.51 23.41
N LEU A 134 12.22 13.29 22.33
CA LEU A 134 11.07 14.13 22.00
C LEU A 134 9.90 13.92 22.95
N TYR A 135 9.70 12.71 23.48
CA TYR A 135 8.69 12.45 24.48
C TYR A 135 8.96 13.30 25.73
N ASP A 136 10.19 13.23 26.24
CA ASP A 136 10.62 14.02 27.39
C ASP A 136 10.51 15.54 27.16
N ALA A 137 10.91 16.00 25.97
CA ALA A 137 10.82 17.41 25.60
C ALA A 137 9.35 17.88 25.53
N CYS A 138 8.47 17.11 24.88
CA CYS A 138 7.04 17.41 24.78
C CYS A 138 6.36 17.35 26.15
N CYS A 139 6.72 16.39 27.02
CA CYS A 139 6.19 16.31 28.38
C CYS A 139 6.57 17.53 29.22
N ARG A 140 7.81 18.02 29.12
CA ARG A 140 8.24 19.28 29.78
C ARG A 140 7.48 20.51 29.27
N GLU A 141 7.13 20.52 27.99
CA GLU A 141 6.50 21.67 27.33
C GLU A 141 4.97 21.70 27.55
N TRP A 142 4.31 20.55 27.43
CA TRP A 142 2.85 20.43 27.34
C TRP A 142 2.22 19.59 28.46
N GLY A 143 3.02 19.02 29.36
CA GLY A 143 2.59 18.05 30.37
C GLY A 143 2.67 16.61 29.84
N THR A 144 2.66 15.66 30.77
CA THR A 144 2.74 14.22 30.46
C THR A 144 1.36 13.70 30.06
N PRO A 145 1.19 13.06 28.90
CA PRO A 145 -0.10 12.47 28.50
C PRO A 145 -0.43 11.29 29.42
N CYS A 146 -1.59 11.33 30.08
CA CYS A 146 -2.04 10.27 30.97
C CYS A 146 -3.41 9.73 30.55
N ASN A 147 -3.74 8.50 30.94
CA ASN A 147 -5.11 7.98 30.88
C ASN A 147 -5.97 8.56 32.03
N ALA A 148 -7.23 8.13 32.12
CA ALA A 148 -8.16 8.59 33.16
C ALA A 148 -7.70 8.25 34.59
N GLN A 149 -6.84 7.25 34.76
CA GLN A 149 -6.27 6.79 36.02
C GLN A 149 -4.98 7.54 36.38
N GLY A 150 -4.48 8.42 35.51
CA GLY A 150 -3.24 9.16 35.71
C GLY A 150 -1.98 8.40 35.28
N GLU A 151 -2.12 7.27 34.59
CA GLU A 151 -0.99 6.47 34.10
C GLU A 151 -0.47 7.04 32.78
N ALA A 152 0.84 7.26 32.71
CA ALA A 152 1.49 7.87 31.56
C ALA A 152 1.36 6.99 30.30
N GLN A 153 0.98 7.62 29.19
CA GLN A 153 0.78 6.96 27.91
C GLN A 153 2.03 7.13 27.02
N PRO A 154 2.60 6.04 26.48
CA PRO A 154 3.73 6.11 25.56
C PRO A 154 3.29 6.28 24.10
N LEU A 155 4.19 6.81 23.27
CA LEU A 155 4.06 6.68 21.81
C LEU A 155 4.67 5.34 21.37
N LEU A 156 3.88 4.47 20.75
CA LEU A 156 4.37 3.26 20.10
C LEU A 156 4.58 3.48 18.61
N ILE A 157 5.63 2.85 18.08
CA ILE A 157 6.02 2.94 16.67
C ILE A 157 6.12 1.52 16.13
N LEU A 158 5.33 1.21 15.12
CA LEU A 158 5.49 0.02 14.30
C LEU A 158 6.37 0.37 13.11
N GLY A 159 7.53 -0.28 12.99
CA GLY A 159 8.26 -0.29 11.73
C GLY A 159 7.68 -1.36 10.81
N MET A 160 7.47 -1.00 9.56
CA MET A 160 6.82 -1.79 8.54
C MET A 160 7.85 -2.28 7.51
N GLY A 161 7.40 -3.14 6.58
CA GLY A 161 8.21 -3.59 5.45
C GLY A 161 9.59 -4.13 5.87
N LYS A 162 10.64 -3.60 5.23
CA LYS A 162 12.02 -4.03 5.47
C LYS A 162 12.53 -3.70 6.88
N LEU A 163 12.14 -2.55 7.45
CA LEU A 163 12.50 -2.17 8.82
C LEU A 163 11.90 -3.16 9.83
N GLY A 164 10.60 -3.45 9.67
CA GLY A 164 9.90 -4.38 10.55
C GLY A 164 10.42 -5.82 10.45
N GLY A 165 10.81 -6.22 9.23
CA GLY A 165 11.47 -7.49 8.95
C GLY A 165 12.91 -7.62 9.45
N GLY A 166 13.53 -6.55 9.95
CA GLY A 166 14.96 -6.58 10.33
C GLY A 166 15.88 -6.75 9.12
N GLU A 167 15.44 -6.26 7.97
CA GLU A 167 16.08 -6.47 6.68
C GLU A 167 16.10 -5.17 5.85
N LEU A 168 16.46 -4.05 6.48
CA LEU A 168 16.59 -2.73 5.83
C LEU A 168 17.68 -2.74 4.73
N ASN A 169 17.47 -1.99 3.64
CA ASN A 169 18.50 -1.75 2.62
C ASN A 169 19.39 -0.57 3.01
N PHE A 170 20.54 -0.41 2.36
CA PHE A 170 21.52 0.65 2.67
C PHE A 170 20.91 2.05 2.60
N SER A 171 20.20 2.34 1.51
CA SER A 171 19.42 3.56 1.31
C SER A 171 17.96 3.17 1.13
N SER A 172 17.14 3.39 2.17
CA SER A 172 15.73 3.03 2.21
C SER A 172 14.93 4.07 2.99
N ASP A 173 13.68 4.25 2.61
CA ASP A 173 12.69 4.89 3.47
C ASP A 173 12.42 3.99 4.68
N ILE A 174 11.99 4.61 5.78
CA ILE A 174 11.44 3.90 6.94
C ILE A 174 9.92 4.07 6.96
N ASP A 175 9.23 2.96 6.69
CA ASP A 175 7.78 2.89 6.74
C ASP A 175 7.32 2.75 8.20
N LEU A 176 6.58 3.72 8.74
CA LEU A 176 6.18 3.76 10.15
C LEU A 176 4.66 3.90 10.33
N ILE A 177 4.14 3.30 11.40
CA ILE A 177 2.79 3.56 11.93
C ILE A 177 2.91 3.95 13.40
N PHE A 178 2.27 5.05 13.77
CA PHE A 178 2.27 5.56 15.14
C PHE A 178 0.96 5.24 15.83
N ALA A 179 1.05 4.77 17.08
CA ALA A 179 -0.10 4.49 17.92
C ALA A 179 0.13 4.89 19.37
N TRP A 180 -0.94 5.17 20.10
CA TRP A 180 -0.91 5.27 21.56
C TRP A 180 -2.03 4.42 22.17
N PRO A 181 -1.93 4.03 23.46
CA PRO A 181 -2.88 3.07 24.02
C PRO A 181 -4.25 3.71 24.31
N GLU A 182 -4.31 4.61 25.29
CA GLU A 182 -5.57 5.05 25.87
C GLU A 182 -5.85 6.56 25.68
N HIS A 183 -7.13 6.90 25.60
CA HIS A 183 -7.59 8.28 25.62
C HIS A 183 -7.39 8.93 26.99
N GLY A 184 -7.26 10.26 27.00
CA GLY A 184 -7.01 11.02 28.22
C GLY A 184 -6.40 12.38 27.88
N CYS A 185 -5.73 12.97 28.85
CA CYS A 185 -5.20 14.32 28.72
C CYS A 185 -3.86 14.50 29.45
N THR A 186 -3.14 15.56 29.09
CA THR A 186 -1.84 15.88 29.68
C THR A 186 -1.97 16.41 31.10
N GLN A 187 -1.09 15.96 31.99
CA GLN A 187 -0.98 16.41 33.38
C GLN A 187 0.35 17.13 33.63
N GLY A 188 0.35 18.13 34.52
CA GLY A 188 1.56 18.87 34.91
C GLY A 188 2.03 19.94 33.91
N GLY A 189 1.34 20.10 32.78
CA GLY A 189 1.59 21.18 31.80
C GLY A 189 0.90 22.50 32.17
N ARG A 190 1.25 23.59 31.48
CA ARG A 190 0.57 24.91 31.65
C ARG A 190 -0.91 24.87 31.27
N ARG A 191 -1.28 24.00 30.33
CA ARG A 191 -2.63 23.77 29.84
C ARG A 191 -2.80 22.30 29.53
N GLU A 192 -3.96 21.76 29.88
CA GLU A 192 -4.39 20.41 29.51
C GLU A 192 -4.57 20.29 27.99
N LEU A 193 -3.91 19.30 27.39
CA LEU A 193 -4.07 18.90 26.00
C LEU A 193 -4.68 17.49 25.94
N ASP A 194 -5.56 17.27 24.98
CA ASP A 194 -6.04 15.93 24.65
C ASP A 194 -4.88 15.04 24.13
N ASN A 195 -4.86 13.77 24.52
CA ASN A 195 -3.79 12.84 24.12
C ASN A 195 -3.63 12.74 22.60
N ALA A 196 -4.73 12.75 21.82
CA ALA A 196 -4.63 12.70 20.37
C ALA A 196 -3.92 13.95 19.81
N GLN A 197 -4.16 15.12 20.40
CA GLN A 197 -3.45 16.35 20.03
C GLN A 197 -1.98 16.31 20.43
N PHE A 198 -1.66 15.82 21.64
CA PHE A 198 -0.29 15.65 22.11
C PHE A 198 0.50 14.74 21.17
N PHE A 199 0.01 13.53 20.90
CA PHE A 199 0.71 12.55 20.08
C PHE A 199 0.77 12.96 18.61
N THR A 200 -0.25 13.65 18.07
CA THR A 200 -0.18 14.20 16.71
C THR A 200 0.97 15.21 16.58
N ARG A 201 1.10 16.14 17.54
CA ARG A 201 2.18 17.14 17.52
C ARG A 201 3.55 16.50 17.73
N MET A 202 3.66 15.55 18.66
CA MET A 202 4.89 14.80 18.89
C MET A 202 5.29 14.00 17.64
N GLY A 203 4.34 13.31 17.00
CA GLY A 203 4.57 12.55 15.76
C GLY A 203 5.07 13.43 14.62
N GLN A 204 4.52 14.64 14.46
CA GLN A 204 5.00 15.63 13.49
C GLN A 204 6.45 16.07 13.79
N ARG A 205 6.79 16.32 15.06
CA ARG A 205 8.17 16.64 15.47
C ARG A 205 9.12 15.48 15.23
N LEU A 206 8.69 14.24 15.48
CA LEU A 206 9.50 13.05 15.26
C LEU A 206 9.83 12.87 13.76
N ILE A 207 8.84 13.01 12.89
CA ILE A 207 9.04 12.98 11.43
C ILE A 207 10.02 14.07 11.01
N LYS A 208 9.83 15.30 11.50
CA LYS A 208 10.74 16.42 11.22
C LYS A 208 12.18 16.12 11.64
N VAL A 209 12.39 15.61 12.84
CA VAL A 209 13.73 15.30 13.36
C VAL A 209 14.44 14.25 12.50
N LEU A 210 13.72 13.23 12.05
CA LEU A 210 14.27 12.13 11.24
C LEU A 210 14.48 12.51 9.77
N ASP A 211 13.51 13.19 9.15
CA ASP A 211 13.42 13.37 7.70
C ASP A 211 14.03 14.69 7.22
N GLN A 212 13.79 15.80 7.94
CA GLN A 212 14.06 17.14 7.42
C GLN A 212 15.52 17.30 6.96
N PRO A 213 15.79 17.67 5.70
CA PRO A 213 17.15 18.00 5.27
C PRO A 213 17.70 19.23 6.02
N THR A 214 18.93 19.12 6.50
CA THR A 214 19.71 20.19 7.16
C THR A 214 21.09 20.28 6.52
N GLN A 215 21.95 21.19 6.99
CA GLN A 215 23.37 21.21 6.59
C GLN A 215 24.10 19.89 6.89
N ASP A 216 23.62 19.13 7.88
CA ASP A 216 24.17 17.82 8.27
C ASP A 216 23.50 16.66 7.49
N GLY A 217 22.62 16.95 6.52
CA GLY A 217 21.83 15.97 5.78
C GLY A 217 20.52 15.62 6.48
N PHE A 218 20.09 14.36 6.39
CA PHE A 218 18.89 13.79 7.02
C PHE A 218 19.23 12.44 7.68
N VAL A 219 18.35 11.94 8.56
CA VAL A 219 18.54 10.64 9.22
C VAL A 219 17.96 9.53 8.34
N TYR A 220 16.65 9.57 8.12
CA TYR A 220 15.92 8.72 7.17
C TYR A 220 14.71 9.46 6.63
N ARG A 221 14.37 9.18 5.38
CA ARG A 221 13.08 9.56 4.80
C ARG A 221 12.00 8.72 5.46
N VAL A 222 10.92 9.36 5.92
CA VAL A 222 9.86 8.69 6.68
C VAL A 222 8.62 8.55 5.82
N ASP A 223 8.14 7.32 5.66
CA ASP A 223 6.89 7.02 4.96
C ASP A 223 5.81 6.61 5.95
N MET A 224 4.70 7.36 5.98
CA MET A 224 3.56 7.12 6.86
C MET A 224 2.34 6.56 6.10
N ARG A 225 2.45 6.20 4.82
CA ARG A 225 1.32 5.87 3.94
C ARG A 225 0.64 4.54 4.27
N LEU A 226 1.34 3.63 4.95
CA LEU A 226 0.79 2.33 5.38
C LEU A 226 -0.12 2.41 6.61
N ARG A 227 -0.27 3.60 7.24
CA ARG A 227 -1.17 3.78 8.37
C ARG A 227 -2.65 3.65 7.97
N PRO A 228 -3.55 3.29 8.90
CA PRO A 228 -4.99 3.31 8.65
C PRO A 228 -5.48 4.58 7.95
N PHE A 229 -6.33 4.40 6.94
CA PHE A 229 -6.85 5.46 6.05
C PHE A 229 -5.79 6.19 5.20
N GLY A 230 -4.56 5.68 5.13
CA GLY A 230 -3.48 6.20 4.29
C GLY A 230 -3.16 7.67 4.56
N GLU A 231 -2.84 8.42 3.50
CA GLU A 231 -2.48 9.85 3.61
C GLU A 231 -3.58 10.74 4.17
N SER A 232 -4.85 10.36 3.98
CA SER A 232 -6.02 11.10 4.47
C SER A 232 -6.35 10.80 5.93
N GLY A 233 -5.72 9.78 6.52
CA GLY A 233 -5.92 9.37 7.91
C GLY A 233 -5.19 10.23 8.93
N PRO A 234 -5.63 10.16 10.21
CA PRO A 234 -4.89 10.76 11.32
C PRO A 234 -3.47 10.20 11.35
N LEU A 235 -2.51 11.04 11.77
CA LEU A 235 -1.09 10.65 11.80
C LEU A 235 -0.81 9.55 12.83
N VAL A 236 -1.54 9.60 13.94
CA VAL A 236 -1.42 8.67 15.07
C VAL A 236 -2.83 8.19 15.43
N LEU A 237 -2.99 6.93 15.80
CA LEU A 237 -4.27 6.36 16.23
C LEU A 237 -4.20 5.82 17.67
N SER A 238 -5.32 5.87 18.39
CA SER A 238 -5.48 5.10 19.63
C SER A 238 -5.57 3.61 19.32
N PHE A 239 -5.31 2.76 20.31
CA PHE A 239 -5.49 1.32 20.17
C PHE A 239 -6.92 0.95 19.79
N ALA A 240 -7.93 1.57 20.41
CA ALA A 240 -9.33 1.36 20.05
C ALA A 240 -9.61 1.67 18.58
N ALA A 241 -9.17 2.83 18.08
CA ALA A 241 -9.38 3.21 16.68
C ALA A 241 -8.63 2.29 15.69
N LEU A 242 -7.44 1.81 16.09
CA LEU A 242 -6.64 0.89 15.30
C LEU A 242 -7.29 -0.51 15.25
N GLU A 243 -7.85 -0.97 16.37
CA GLU A 243 -8.62 -2.22 16.46
C GLU A 243 -9.86 -2.18 15.56
N ASP A 244 -10.69 -1.15 15.72
CA ASP A 244 -11.91 -0.96 14.92
C ASP A 244 -11.59 -0.97 13.42
N TYR A 245 -10.53 -0.26 13.02
CA TYR A 245 -10.11 -0.21 11.62
C TYR A 245 -9.76 -1.59 11.05
N TYR A 246 -8.87 -2.33 11.70
CA TYR A 246 -8.41 -3.62 11.17
C TYR A 246 -9.47 -4.71 11.27
N GLN A 247 -10.37 -4.63 12.25
CA GLN A 247 -11.50 -5.57 12.36
C GLN A 247 -12.56 -5.32 11.28
N GLU A 248 -12.94 -4.07 11.04
CA GLU A 248 -14.07 -3.74 10.16
C GLU A 248 -13.67 -3.49 8.70
N GLN A 249 -12.50 -2.90 8.46
CA GLN A 249 -12.11 -2.35 7.15
C GLN A 249 -10.82 -2.97 6.59
N GLY A 250 -10.06 -3.69 7.41
CA GLY A 250 -8.74 -4.21 7.04
C GLY A 250 -8.74 -5.20 5.87
N ARG A 251 -7.98 -4.85 4.83
CA ARG A 251 -7.89 -5.58 3.54
C ARG A 251 -6.78 -6.64 3.55
N ASP A 252 -6.85 -7.58 2.61
CA ASP A 252 -5.84 -8.65 2.51
C ASP A 252 -4.44 -8.15 2.17
N TRP A 253 -4.30 -7.09 1.37
CA TRP A 253 -3.00 -6.47 1.14
C TRP A 253 -2.45 -5.79 2.41
N GLU A 254 -3.33 -5.29 3.29
CA GLU A 254 -2.92 -4.75 4.59
C GLU A 254 -2.46 -5.86 5.52
N ARG A 255 -3.11 -7.04 5.49
CA ARG A 255 -2.58 -8.23 6.16
C ARG A 255 -1.19 -8.57 5.65
N TYR A 256 -0.99 -8.54 4.33
CA TYR A 256 0.33 -8.75 3.72
C TYR A 256 1.37 -7.75 4.25
N ALA A 257 1.07 -6.46 4.32
CA ALA A 257 1.98 -5.47 4.88
C ALA A 257 2.25 -5.70 6.39
N MET A 258 1.21 -6.04 7.15
CA MET A 258 1.27 -6.23 8.60
C MET A 258 2.00 -7.52 9.03
N VAL A 259 2.26 -8.48 8.12
CA VAL A 259 3.18 -9.60 8.38
C VAL A 259 4.56 -9.11 8.83
N LYS A 260 4.99 -7.95 8.33
CA LYS A 260 6.28 -7.35 8.65
C LYS A 260 6.25 -6.40 9.85
N ALA A 261 5.07 -6.02 10.34
CA ALA A 261 4.94 -5.03 11.40
C ALA A 261 5.68 -5.46 12.68
N ARG A 262 6.57 -4.59 13.18
CA ARG A 262 7.32 -4.82 14.42
C ARG A 262 7.37 -3.55 15.26
N ILE A 263 7.10 -3.67 16.55
CA ILE A 263 7.27 -2.57 17.50
C ILE A 263 8.76 -2.23 17.61
N MET A 264 9.10 -0.95 17.49
CA MET A 264 10.46 -0.43 17.62
C MET A 264 10.78 -0.12 19.10
N GLY A 265 11.95 -0.52 19.56
CA GLY A 265 12.40 -0.31 20.94
C GLY A 265 11.91 -1.40 21.89
N ASP A 266 11.59 -1.04 23.14
CA ASP A 266 11.09 -2.01 24.12
C ASP A 266 9.75 -2.59 23.65
N SER A 267 9.77 -3.90 23.44
CA SER A 267 8.62 -4.65 22.96
C SER A 267 7.98 -5.49 24.05
N ASP A 268 8.48 -5.53 25.29
CA ASP A 268 7.95 -6.45 26.32
C ASP A 268 6.96 -5.80 27.31
N GLY A 269 6.73 -4.49 27.19
CA GLY A 269 5.75 -3.75 27.99
C GLY A 269 4.29 -4.19 27.80
N VAL A 270 3.42 -3.81 28.75
CA VAL A 270 1.98 -4.15 28.76
C VAL A 270 1.30 -3.71 27.46
N TYR A 271 1.46 -2.44 27.08
CA TYR A 271 0.88 -1.88 25.86
C TYR A 271 1.46 -2.49 24.57
N ALA A 272 2.73 -2.92 24.58
CA ALA A 272 3.33 -3.60 23.45
C ALA A 272 2.75 -5.02 23.26
N ASN A 273 2.49 -5.73 24.37
CA ASN A 273 1.80 -7.02 24.35
C ASN A 273 0.34 -6.88 23.88
N GLU A 274 -0.37 -5.87 24.36
CA GLU A 274 -1.74 -5.56 23.95
C GLU A 274 -1.84 -5.31 22.44
N LEU A 275 -1.00 -4.41 21.90
CA LEU A 275 -0.97 -4.12 20.47
C LEU A 275 -0.65 -5.38 19.63
N ARG A 276 0.29 -6.22 20.08
CA ARG A 276 0.55 -7.50 19.40
C ARG A 276 -0.64 -8.45 19.46
N ALA A 277 -1.30 -8.56 20.60
CA ALA A 277 -2.45 -9.44 20.77
C ALA A 277 -3.62 -8.99 19.88
N MET A 278 -3.81 -7.68 19.72
CA MET A 278 -4.81 -7.08 18.82
C MET A 278 -4.49 -7.35 17.34
N LEU A 279 -3.23 -7.17 16.92
CA LEU A 279 -2.84 -7.29 15.51
C LEU A 279 -2.74 -8.74 15.03
N ARG A 280 -2.40 -9.68 15.92
CA ARG A 280 -2.13 -11.08 15.54
C ARG A 280 -3.32 -11.78 14.87
N PRO A 281 -4.57 -11.70 15.37
CA PRO A 281 -5.73 -12.29 14.70
C PRO A 281 -6.03 -11.68 13.33
N PHE A 282 -5.75 -10.38 13.16
CA PHE A 282 -5.93 -9.70 11.88
C PHE A 282 -4.98 -10.25 10.82
N VAL A 283 -3.69 -10.39 11.15
CA VAL A 283 -2.64 -10.86 10.24
C VAL A 283 -2.75 -12.37 9.97
N PHE A 284 -2.84 -13.18 11.04
CA PHE A 284 -2.71 -14.63 10.96
C PHE A 284 -4.05 -15.33 11.24
N ARG A 285 -4.88 -15.43 10.20
CA ARG A 285 -6.17 -16.13 10.26
C ARG A 285 -5.99 -17.63 10.52
N ARG A 286 -6.76 -18.17 11.47
CA ARG A 286 -6.76 -19.61 11.80
C ARG A 286 -7.50 -20.46 10.75
N TYR A 287 -8.49 -19.85 10.08
CA TYR A 287 -9.29 -20.45 9.03
C TYR A 287 -9.04 -19.67 7.74
N ILE A 288 -8.71 -20.41 6.69
CA ILE A 288 -8.48 -19.89 5.34
C ILE A 288 -9.54 -20.53 4.46
N ASP A 289 -10.35 -19.71 3.82
CA ASP A 289 -11.33 -20.13 2.83
C ASP A 289 -10.83 -19.83 1.41
N PHE A 290 -11.63 -20.18 0.41
CA PHE A 290 -11.30 -19.97 -0.98
C PHE A 290 -11.15 -18.48 -1.35
N SER A 291 -11.87 -17.58 -0.67
CA SER A 291 -11.80 -16.13 -0.96
C SER A 291 -10.42 -15.57 -0.66
N VAL A 292 -9.77 -16.06 0.40
CA VAL A 292 -8.39 -15.68 0.74
C VAL A 292 -7.41 -16.13 -0.32
N ILE A 293 -7.54 -17.37 -0.80
CA ILE A 293 -6.67 -17.91 -1.84
C ILE A 293 -6.84 -17.11 -3.14
N GLN A 294 -8.08 -16.78 -3.51
CA GLN A 294 -8.34 -15.95 -4.68
C GLN A 294 -7.75 -14.54 -4.53
N SER A 295 -7.84 -13.94 -3.35
CA SER A 295 -7.23 -12.64 -3.06
C SER A 295 -5.71 -12.66 -3.23
N LEU A 296 -5.04 -13.73 -2.77
CA LEU A 296 -3.60 -13.93 -2.99
C LEU A 296 -3.26 -14.11 -4.47
N ARG A 297 -4.08 -14.86 -5.24
CA ARG A 297 -3.92 -14.98 -6.70
C ARG A 297 -4.08 -13.64 -7.41
N ASN A 298 -5.05 -12.83 -7.02
CA ASN A 298 -5.25 -11.50 -7.59
C ASN A 298 -4.02 -10.60 -7.34
N MET A 299 -3.42 -10.67 -6.14
CA MET A 299 -2.17 -9.96 -5.83
C MET A 299 -0.98 -10.48 -6.64
N LYS A 300 -0.85 -11.82 -6.81
CA LYS A 300 0.16 -12.44 -7.68
C LYS A 300 0.03 -11.91 -9.12
N GLY A 301 -1.18 -11.89 -9.65
CA GLY A 301 -1.50 -11.37 -10.98
C GLY A 301 -1.13 -9.89 -11.12
N MET A 302 -1.44 -9.06 -10.13
CA MET A 302 -1.08 -7.64 -10.11
C MET A 302 0.44 -7.42 -10.19
N ILE A 303 1.22 -8.18 -9.40
CA ILE A 303 2.69 -8.13 -9.45
C ILE A 303 3.19 -8.51 -10.85
N ALA A 304 2.71 -9.62 -11.40
CA ALA A 304 3.12 -10.10 -12.72
C ALA A 304 2.77 -9.10 -13.84
N ARG A 305 1.58 -8.47 -13.78
CA ARG A 305 1.16 -7.45 -14.73
C ARG A 305 2.03 -6.20 -14.66
N GLU A 306 2.36 -5.72 -13.46
CA GLU A 306 3.20 -4.54 -13.30
C GLU A 306 4.60 -4.75 -13.91
N VAL A 307 5.19 -5.94 -13.73
CA VAL A 307 6.48 -6.30 -14.34
C VAL A 307 6.39 -6.23 -15.86
N ARG A 308 5.34 -6.82 -16.46
CA ARG A 308 5.12 -6.79 -17.92
C ARG A 308 4.90 -5.38 -18.44
N ARG A 309 4.03 -4.60 -17.79
CA ARG A 309 3.65 -3.24 -18.21
C ARG A 309 4.84 -2.30 -18.25
N ARG A 310 5.72 -2.36 -17.25
CA ARG A 310 6.85 -1.44 -17.14
C ARG A 310 8.09 -1.87 -17.92
N GLY A 311 8.13 -3.08 -18.48
CA GLY A 311 9.29 -3.59 -19.21
C GLY A 311 10.59 -3.57 -18.40
N LEU A 312 10.51 -3.73 -17.08
CA LEU A 312 11.66 -3.59 -16.17
C LEU A 312 12.61 -4.78 -16.28
N THR A 313 13.56 -4.73 -17.19
CA THR A 313 14.58 -5.79 -17.37
C THR A 313 15.76 -5.65 -16.42
N ASP A 314 16.14 -4.41 -16.09
CA ASP A 314 17.34 -4.10 -15.31
C ASP A 314 17.04 -3.72 -13.84
N ASN A 315 15.83 -4.03 -13.33
CA ASN A 315 15.44 -3.69 -11.97
C ASN A 315 15.49 -4.91 -11.04
N ILE A 316 16.37 -4.87 -10.03
CA ILE A 316 16.67 -6.00 -9.13
C ILE A 316 15.48 -6.30 -8.20
N LYS A 317 14.64 -5.30 -7.90
CA LYS A 317 13.51 -5.43 -6.98
C LYS A 317 12.21 -5.78 -7.68
N LEU A 318 11.89 -5.05 -8.73
CA LEU A 318 10.60 -5.08 -9.43
C LEU A 318 10.63 -5.94 -10.70
N GLY A 319 11.80 -6.28 -11.24
CA GLY A 319 11.93 -7.18 -12.39
C GLY A 319 11.46 -8.60 -12.08
N ALA A 320 11.17 -9.37 -13.11
CA ALA A 320 10.77 -10.78 -12.99
C ALA A 320 11.87 -11.58 -12.26
N GLY A 321 11.52 -12.30 -11.21
CA GLY A 321 12.48 -13.00 -10.35
C GLY A 321 13.23 -12.11 -9.36
N GLY A 322 12.83 -10.84 -9.22
CA GLY A 322 13.45 -9.89 -8.31
C GLY A 322 13.06 -10.09 -6.84
N ILE A 323 13.60 -9.21 -5.97
CA ILE A 323 13.44 -9.26 -4.51
C ILE A 323 11.95 -9.30 -4.10
N ARG A 324 11.10 -8.53 -4.79
CA ARG A 324 9.67 -8.46 -4.47
C ARG A 324 8.94 -9.78 -4.67
N GLU A 325 9.33 -10.57 -5.68
CA GLU A 325 8.74 -11.89 -5.90
C GLU A 325 9.13 -12.87 -4.78
N ILE A 326 10.36 -12.80 -4.27
CA ILE A 326 10.80 -13.60 -3.11
C ILE A 326 10.01 -13.21 -1.86
N GLU A 327 9.88 -11.92 -1.57
CA GLU A 327 9.07 -11.39 -0.46
C GLU A 327 7.63 -11.90 -0.57
N PHE A 328 7.05 -11.87 -1.77
CA PHE A 328 5.70 -12.35 -2.02
C PHE A 328 5.55 -13.86 -1.79
N ILE A 329 6.45 -14.68 -2.33
CA ILE A 329 6.46 -16.15 -2.12
C ILE A 329 6.44 -16.48 -0.62
N VAL A 330 7.36 -15.89 0.14
CA VAL A 330 7.49 -16.18 1.57
C VAL A 330 6.24 -15.74 2.34
N GLN A 331 5.77 -14.51 2.12
CA GLN A 331 4.63 -13.97 2.84
C GLN A 331 3.30 -14.67 2.51
N VAL A 332 3.15 -15.19 1.29
CA VAL A 332 2.00 -16.04 0.93
C VAL A 332 1.89 -17.25 1.87
N PHE A 333 3.00 -17.95 2.12
CA PHE A 333 3.00 -19.08 3.06
C PHE A 333 2.66 -18.63 4.48
N GLN A 334 3.15 -17.46 4.90
CA GLN A 334 2.81 -16.89 6.21
C GLN A 334 1.31 -16.58 6.35
N LEU A 335 0.68 -16.02 5.32
CA LEU A 335 -0.74 -15.69 5.34
C LEU A 335 -1.63 -16.93 5.30
N ILE A 336 -1.24 -17.98 4.55
CA ILE A 336 -2.02 -19.22 4.45
C ILE A 336 -1.84 -20.11 5.69
N ARG A 337 -0.62 -20.23 6.21
CA ARG A 337 -0.28 -21.25 7.22
C ARG A 337 0.08 -20.66 8.58
N GLY A 338 0.45 -19.39 8.67
CA GLY A 338 0.91 -18.74 9.91
C GLY A 338 -0.11 -18.76 11.05
N GLY A 339 -1.42 -18.76 10.76
CA GLY A 339 -2.44 -18.91 11.81
C GLY A 339 -2.45 -20.28 12.51
N ARG A 340 -1.83 -21.30 11.91
CA ARG A 340 -1.70 -22.66 12.47
C ARG A 340 -0.27 -23.02 12.82
N GLU A 341 0.70 -22.42 12.15
CA GLU A 341 2.13 -22.67 12.31
C GLU A 341 2.83 -21.43 12.88
N PRO A 342 3.08 -21.37 14.21
CA PRO A 342 3.72 -20.22 14.84
C PRO A 342 5.11 -19.90 14.29
N SER A 343 5.84 -20.89 13.79
CA SER A 343 7.16 -20.70 13.15
C SER A 343 7.10 -19.80 11.90
N LEU A 344 5.93 -19.68 11.26
CA LEU A 344 5.70 -18.81 10.11
C LEU A 344 5.20 -17.40 10.50
N GLN A 345 5.17 -17.07 11.80
CA GLN A 345 4.80 -15.72 12.28
C GLN A 345 6.03 -14.80 12.48
N SER A 346 7.21 -15.25 12.05
CA SER A 346 8.43 -14.41 12.02
C SER A 346 8.25 -13.22 11.07
N ARG A 347 8.78 -12.06 11.45
CA ARG A 347 8.78 -10.86 10.58
C ARG A 347 9.90 -10.94 9.54
N ALA A 348 11.03 -11.56 9.87
CA ALA A 348 12.20 -11.65 9.00
C ALA A 348 12.02 -12.74 7.93
N LEU A 349 12.44 -12.46 6.69
CA LEU A 349 12.26 -13.37 5.55
C LEU A 349 13.06 -14.67 5.69
N LEU A 350 14.35 -14.60 6.03
CA LEU A 350 15.25 -15.75 6.04
C LEU A 350 14.89 -16.82 7.10
N PRO A 351 14.55 -16.45 8.35
CA PRO A 351 14.01 -17.41 9.32
C PRO A 351 12.70 -18.05 8.85
N THR A 352 11.81 -17.27 8.23
CA THR A 352 10.56 -17.79 7.68
C THR A 352 10.80 -18.77 6.54
N LEU A 353 11.75 -18.48 5.64
CA LEU A 353 12.12 -19.39 4.55
C LEU A 353 12.68 -20.71 5.07
N SER A 354 13.45 -20.67 6.16
CA SER A 354 13.93 -21.86 6.86
C SER A 354 12.77 -22.68 7.46
N ALA A 355 11.77 -22.01 8.04
CA ALA A 355 10.57 -22.66 8.56
C ALA A 355 9.70 -23.26 7.43
N ILE A 356 9.59 -22.60 6.27
CA ILE A 356 8.90 -23.13 5.08
C ILE A 356 9.53 -24.44 4.63
N ALA A 357 10.87 -24.52 4.60
CA ALA A 357 11.60 -25.74 4.27
C ALA A 357 11.36 -26.86 5.30
N ALA A 358 11.47 -26.53 6.59
CA ALA A 358 11.27 -27.48 7.68
C ALA A 358 9.84 -28.06 7.74
N LEU A 359 8.85 -27.30 7.26
CA LEU A 359 7.45 -27.71 7.14
C LEU A 359 7.13 -28.39 5.80
N HIS A 360 8.12 -28.55 4.91
CA HIS A 360 7.98 -29.12 3.56
C HIS A 360 6.91 -28.43 2.71
N LEU A 361 6.75 -27.12 2.90
CA LEU A 361 5.83 -26.29 2.10
C LEU A 361 6.43 -25.91 0.74
N LEU A 362 7.75 -25.91 0.67
CA LEU A 362 8.55 -25.93 -0.56
C LEU A 362 9.52 -27.11 -0.48
N SER A 363 10.04 -27.54 -1.63
CA SER A 363 11.15 -28.48 -1.65
C SER A 363 12.39 -27.84 -1.00
N GLU A 364 13.26 -28.65 -0.39
CA GLU A 364 14.51 -28.16 0.19
C GLU A 364 15.38 -27.43 -0.86
N ASN A 365 15.36 -27.92 -2.09
CA ASN A 365 16.04 -27.29 -3.22
C ASN A 365 15.47 -25.89 -3.52
N ASP A 366 14.15 -25.72 -3.58
CA ASP A 366 13.55 -24.42 -3.88
C ASP A 366 13.80 -23.42 -2.75
N ALA A 367 13.69 -23.86 -1.50
CA ALA A 367 13.94 -23.01 -0.35
C ALA A 367 15.40 -22.52 -0.31
N GLU A 368 16.37 -23.40 -0.59
CA GLU A 368 17.78 -23.01 -0.65
C GLU A 368 18.07 -22.10 -1.85
N GLN A 369 17.50 -22.39 -3.02
CA GLN A 369 17.65 -21.52 -4.20
C GLN A 369 17.10 -20.11 -3.94
N LEU A 370 15.95 -19.98 -3.27
CA LEU A 370 15.38 -18.70 -2.86
C LEU A 370 16.25 -17.99 -1.83
N ARG A 371 16.83 -18.72 -0.87
CA ARG A 371 17.73 -18.15 0.16
C ARG A 371 18.97 -17.54 -0.48
N VAL A 372 19.63 -18.28 -1.36
CA VAL A 372 20.84 -17.82 -2.05
C VAL A 372 20.51 -16.65 -2.98
N ALA A 373 19.41 -16.75 -3.75
CA ALA A 373 18.97 -15.66 -4.62
C ALA A 373 18.67 -14.38 -3.82
N TYR A 374 17.98 -14.49 -2.68
CA TYR A 374 17.67 -13.36 -1.82
C TYR A 374 18.94 -12.66 -1.33
N LEU A 375 19.87 -13.40 -0.74
CA LEU A 375 21.13 -12.83 -0.23
C LEU A 375 21.97 -12.22 -1.35
N PHE A 376 21.99 -12.83 -2.53
CA PHE A 376 22.68 -12.30 -3.70
C PHE A 376 22.09 -10.97 -4.16
N LEU A 377 20.77 -10.91 -4.33
CA LEU A 377 20.05 -9.72 -4.78
C LEU A 377 20.16 -8.58 -3.76
N ARG A 378 20.03 -8.88 -2.46
CA ARG A 378 20.16 -7.92 -1.36
C ARG A 378 21.58 -7.35 -1.27
N ARG A 379 22.60 -8.19 -1.39
CA ARG A 379 24.00 -7.74 -1.44
C ARG A 379 24.27 -6.84 -2.63
N LEU A 380 23.80 -7.24 -3.83
CA LEU A 380 23.97 -6.45 -5.04
C LEU A 380 23.29 -5.08 -4.94
N GLU A 381 22.03 -5.06 -4.46
CA GLU A 381 21.27 -3.83 -4.25
C GLU A 381 21.95 -2.92 -3.21
N ASN A 382 22.32 -3.45 -2.05
CA ASN A 382 22.96 -2.67 -0.99
C ASN A 382 24.33 -2.12 -1.40
N LEU A 383 25.15 -2.92 -2.10
CA LEU A 383 26.41 -2.45 -2.66
C LEU A 383 26.18 -1.31 -3.65
N LEU A 384 25.23 -1.46 -4.59
CA LEU A 384 24.87 -0.41 -5.55
C LEU A 384 24.44 0.88 -4.84
N GLN A 385 23.56 0.77 -3.85
CA GLN A 385 23.09 1.92 -3.08
C GLN A 385 24.23 2.59 -2.29
N SER A 386 25.16 1.79 -1.73
CA SER A 386 26.29 2.30 -0.94
C SER A 386 27.34 3.08 -1.75
N ILE A 387 27.27 3.06 -3.08
CA ILE A 387 28.17 3.87 -3.92
C ILE A 387 27.92 5.36 -3.66
N ASN A 388 26.65 5.78 -3.63
CA ASN A 388 26.27 7.20 -3.49
C ASN A 388 25.27 7.47 -2.35
N ASP A 389 24.89 6.47 -1.55
CA ASP A 389 23.76 6.52 -0.58
C ASP A 389 22.43 6.86 -1.26
N GLU A 390 22.21 6.34 -2.48
CA GLU A 390 21.03 6.63 -3.29
C GLU A 390 20.05 5.45 -3.33
N GLN A 391 18.75 5.76 -3.34
CA GLN A 391 17.68 4.78 -3.49
C GLN A 391 17.53 4.33 -4.94
N THR A 392 18.47 3.51 -5.41
CA THR A 392 18.40 2.88 -6.73
C THR A 392 18.14 1.38 -6.61
N GLN A 393 17.37 0.88 -7.57
CA GLN A 393 17.06 -0.54 -7.77
C GLN A 393 17.39 -0.98 -9.20
N THR A 394 17.88 -0.06 -10.03
CA THR A 394 18.15 -0.28 -11.45
C THR A 394 19.65 -0.47 -11.63
N LEU A 395 20.03 -1.54 -12.33
CA LEU A 395 21.43 -1.83 -12.62
C LEU A 395 22.06 -0.69 -13.43
N PRO A 396 23.33 -0.35 -13.17
CA PRO A 396 24.01 0.74 -13.86
C PRO A 396 24.24 0.45 -15.34
N SER A 397 24.23 1.52 -16.14
CA SER A 397 24.63 1.49 -17.55
C SER A 397 26.08 1.89 -17.78
N ASP A 398 26.67 2.66 -16.87
CA ASP A 398 28.03 3.17 -16.96
C ASP A 398 29.09 2.13 -16.58
N GLU A 399 30.26 2.23 -17.22
CA GLU A 399 31.34 1.24 -17.09
C GLU A 399 31.95 1.23 -15.68
N LEU A 400 32.08 2.40 -15.05
CA LEU A 400 32.70 2.53 -13.72
C LEU A 400 31.87 1.80 -12.65
N THR A 401 30.57 2.08 -12.58
CA THR A 401 29.69 1.48 -11.58
C THR A 401 29.52 -0.02 -11.82
N ARG A 402 29.48 -0.46 -13.08
CA ARG A 402 29.53 -1.90 -13.42
C ARG A 402 30.81 -2.57 -12.92
N ALA A 403 31.97 -1.93 -13.11
CA ALA A 403 33.25 -2.44 -12.62
C ALA A 403 33.32 -2.47 -11.08
N ARG A 404 32.79 -1.44 -10.41
CA ARG A 404 32.66 -1.36 -8.94
C ARG A 404 31.86 -2.55 -8.40
N LEU A 405 30.68 -2.79 -8.97
CA LEU A 405 29.80 -3.89 -8.55
C LEU A 405 30.40 -5.26 -8.82
N ALA A 406 30.95 -5.50 -10.01
CA ALA A 406 31.60 -6.76 -10.33
C ALA A 406 32.73 -7.09 -9.35
N TRP A 407 33.56 -6.10 -9.01
CA TRP A 407 34.63 -6.25 -8.03
C TRP A 407 34.10 -6.54 -6.62
N ALA A 408 33.15 -5.74 -6.12
CA ALA A 408 32.63 -5.87 -4.75
C ALA A 408 31.79 -7.15 -4.53
N MET A 409 31.15 -7.66 -5.59
CA MET A 409 30.44 -8.95 -5.58
C MET A 409 31.38 -10.16 -5.76
N ASP A 410 32.70 -9.94 -5.84
CA ASP A 410 33.73 -10.96 -6.07
C ASP A 410 33.62 -11.69 -7.42
N PHE A 411 33.24 -10.97 -8.48
CA PHE A 411 33.27 -11.43 -9.87
C PHE A 411 34.47 -10.88 -10.65
N ALA A 412 34.80 -11.50 -11.78
CA ALA A 412 35.90 -11.03 -12.63
C ALA A 412 35.49 -9.81 -13.46
N ASP A 413 34.25 -9.81 -13.97
CA ASP A 413 33.71 -8.79 -14.83
C ASP A 413 32.18 -8.69 -14.74
N TRP A 414 31.62 -7.69 -15.40
CA TRP A 414 30.18 -7.45 -15.44
C TRP A 414 29.38 -8.58 -16.11
N PRO A 415 29.78 -9.12 -17.29
CA PRO A 415 29.10 -10.27 -17.89
C PRO A 415 28.97 -11.49 -16.98
N GLN A 416 30.01 -11.80 -16.20
CA GLN A 416 29.95 -12.91 -15.24
C GLN A 416 28.95 -12.64 -14.12
N LEU A 417 28.96 -11.43 -13.55
CA LEU A 417 28.02 -11.00 -12.52
C LEU A 417 26.57 -11.09 -13.02
N THR A 418 26.28 -10.55 -14.20
CA THR A 418 24.92 -10.55 -14.76
C THR A 418 24.45 -11.95 -15.16
N GLY A 419 25.33 -12.81 -15.64
CA GLY A 419 24.98 -14.21 -15.92
C GLY A 419 24.50 -14.96 -14.67
N VAL A 420 25.17 -14.76 -13.53
CA VAL A 420 24.75 -15.35 -12.24
C VAL A 420 23.47 -14.70 -11.71
N LEU A 421 23.34 -13.37 -11.84
CA LEU A 421 22.10 -12.66 -11.51
C LEU A 421 20.90 -13.22 -12.27
N THR A 422 21.02 -13.40 -13.59
CA THR A 422 19.96 -13.96 -14.43
C THR A 422 19.57 -15.37 -13.99
N ALA A 423 20.54 -16.22 -13.61
CA ALA A 423 20.25 -17.56 -13.12
C ALA A 423 19.47 -17.54 -11.79
N HIS A 424 19.83 -16.66 -10.85
CA HIS A 424 19.07 -16.49 -9.61
C HIS A 424 17.64 -16.01 -9.86
N MET A 425 17.48 -14.97 -10.69
CA MET A 425 16.15 -14.43 -11.02
C MET A 425 15.29 -15.46 -11.75
N ALA A 426 15.86 -16.28 -12.64
CA ALA A 426 15.13 -17.35 -13.31
C ALA A 426 14.60 -18.40 -12.31
N ASN A 427 15.40 -18.79 -11.30
CA ASN A 427 14.96 -19.71 -10.25
C ASN A 427 13.82 -19.13 -9.41
N VAL A 428 13.93 -17.87 -8.99
CA VAL A 428 12.87 -17.16 -8.26
C VAL A 428 11.59 -17.13 -9.09
N ARG A 429 11.70 -16.75 -10.38
CA ARG A 429 10.55 -16.63 -11.27
C ARG A 429 9.83 -17.97 -11.48
N ARG A 430 10.58 -19.07 -11.58
CA ARG A 430 10.01 -20.41 -11.65
C ARG A 430 9.15 -20.72 -10.42
N VAL A 431 9.70 -20.54 -9.22
CA VAL A 431 8.98 -20.79 -7.96
C VAL A 431 7.78 -19.84 -7.83
N PHE A 432 7.91 -18.59 -8.24
CA PHE A 432 6.81 -17.62 -8.26
C PHE A 432 5.65 -18.07 -9.16
N ASN A 433 5.94 -18.62 -10.34
CA ASN A 433 4.90 -19.12 -11.25
C ASN A 433 4.16 -20.34 -10.65
N GLU A 434 4.90 -21.26 -10.04
CA GLU A 434 4.35 -22.47 -9.38
C GLU A 434 3.55 -22.15 -8.10
N LEU A 435 3.74 -20.94 -7.53
CA LEU A 435 3.09 -20.49 -6.31
C LEU A 435 1.56 -20.30 -6.52
N ILE A 436 0.75 -21.01 -5.72
CA ILE A 436 -0.72 -20.95 -5.73
C ILE A 436 -1.27 -21.05 -7.16
N GLY A 437 -1.24 -22.26 -7.73
CA GLY A 437 -1.54 -22.58 -9.13
C GLY A 437 -2.56 -21.65 -9.82
N ASP A 438 -2.23 -21.28 -11.05
CA ASP A 438 -3.06 -20.43 -11.90
C ASP A 438 -4.37 -21.17 -12.23
N ASP A 439 -5.48 -20.44 -12.34
CA ASP A 439 -6.70 -21.03 -12.91
C ASP A 439 -6.45 -21.23 -14.41
N GLU A 440 -5.82 -22.36 -14.79
CA GLU A 440 -5.44 -22.74 -16.17
C GLU A 440 -6.65 -23.06 -17.08
N SER A 441 -7.79 -22.39 -16.88
CA SER A 441 -8.94 -22.50 -17.76
C SER A 441 -9.35 -21.14 -18.33
N GLU A 442 -8.37 -20.29 -18.68
CA GLU A 442 -8.62 -19.03 -19.39
C GLU A 442 -9.37 -19.29 -20.71
N THR A 443 -10.69 -19.20 -20.65
CA THR A 443 -11.56 -19.11 -21.81
C THR A 443 -11.47 -17.69 -22.39
N GLN A 444 -11.72 -17.51 -23.68
CA GLN A 444 -11.68 -16.18 -24.32
C GLN A 444 -12.60 -15.15 -23.66
N GLU A 445 -13.67 -15.59 -22.98
CA GLU A 445 -14.56 -14.74 -22.18
C GLU A 445 -13.90 -14.24 -20.89
N GLU A 446 -13.03 -15.05 -20.26
CA GLU A 446 -12.26 -14.65 -19.08
C GLU A 446 -11.15 -13.65 -19.41
N SER A 447 -10.49 -13.79 -20.57
CA SER A 447 -9.47 -12.82 -21.03
C SER A 447 -10.05 -11.42 -21.28
N LEU A 448 -11.25 -11.33 -21.87
CA LEU A 448 -11.96 -10.06 -22.01
C LEU A 448 -12.40 -9.51 -20.64
N SER A 449 -12.87 -10.37 -19.73
CA SER A 449 -13.20 -9.99 -18.35
C SER A 449 -11.97 -9.48 -17.58
N GLU A 450 -10.79 -10.05 -17.81
CA GLU A 450 -9.54 -9.61 -17.19
C GLU A 450 -9.15 -8.19 -17.62
N GLN A 451 -9.26 -7.83 -18.90
CA GLN A 451 -8.88 -6.49 -19.35
C GLN A 451 -9.77 -5.38 -18.74
N TRP A 452 -11.05 -5.67 -18.49
CA TRP A 452 -11.94 -4.73 -17.80
C TRP A 452 -11.71 -4.71 -16.28
N ARG A 453 -11.29 -5.84 -15.68
CA ARG A 453 -10.79 -5.87 -14.30
C ARG A 453 -9.52 -5.06 -14.15
N GLU A 454 -8.61 -5.12 -15.12
CA GLU A 454 -7.39 -4.31 -15.18
C GLU A 454 -7.74 -2.82 -15.18
N LEU A 455 -8.65 -2.40 -16.08
CA LEU A 455 -9.11 -1.01 -16.11
C LEU A 455 -9.68 -0.57 -14.75
N TRP A 456 -10.49 -1.39 -14.09
CA TRP A 456 -11.02 -1.06 -12.77
C TRP A 456 -9.94 -0.95 -11.68
N GLN A 457 -9.02 -1.92 -11.61
CA GLN A 457 -7.99 -2.01 -10.57
C GLN A 457 -6.86 -1.00 -10.73
N ASP A 458 -6.50 -0.64 -11.96
CA ASP A 458 -5.30 0.15 -12.29
C ASP A 458 -5.57 1.56 -12.85
N ALA A 459 -6.84 1.98 -13.00
CA ALA A 459 -7.23 3.32 -13.53
C ALA A 459 -6.71 4.57 -12.79
N LEU A 460 -5.80 4.44 -11.82
CA LEU A 460 -5.20 5.59 -11.11
C LEU A 460 -4.04 6.26 -11.87
N GLN A 461 -3.63 5.76 -13.04
CA GLN A 461 -2.58 6.36 -13.87
C GLN A 461 -3.16 6.90 -15.19
N GLU A 462 -3.04 8.20 -15.43
CA GLU A 462 -3.63 8.93 -16.58
C GLU A 462 -3.07 8.51 -17.96
N ASP A 463 -1.96 7.78 -18.00
CA ASP A 463 -1.22 7.41 -19.22
C ASP A 463 -1.50 5.99 -19.74
N ASP A 464 -2.54 5.31 -19.24
CA ASP A 464 -2.74 3.90 -19.59
C ASP A 464 -3.25 3.72 -21.04
N THR A 465 -2.43 3.07 -21.86
CA THR A 465 -2.77 2.69 -23.24
C THR A 465 -3.56 1.38 -23.24
N THR A 466 -4.62 1.32 -22.44
CA THR A 466 -5.40 0.08 -22.27
C THR A 466 -6.05 -0.31 -23.60
N PRO A 467 -5.84 -1.54 -24.12
CA PRO A 467 -6.37 -1.97 -25.41
C PRO A 467 -7.90 -1.87 -25.53
N VAL A 468 -8.61 -2.01 -24.40
CA VAL A 468 -10.08 -2.00 -24.34
C VAL A 468 -10.72 -0.65 -24.64
N LEU A 469 -9.95 0.45 -24.57
CA LEU A 469 -10.43 1.79 -24.90
C LEU A 469 -9.86 2.29 -26.23
N ALA A 470 -9.22 1.41 -27.02
CA ALA A 470 -8.54 1.77 -28.25
C ALA A 470 -9.50 2.31 -29.34
N HIS A 471 -10.77 1.90 -29.31
CA HIS A 471 -11.82 2.37 -30.23
C HIS A 471 -12.35 3.77 -29.90
N LEU A 472 -12.14 4.27 -28.67
CA LEU A 472 -12.55 5.62 -28.28
C LEU A 472 -11.52 6.67 -28.74
N SER A 473 -12.02 7.89 -28.98
CA SER A 473 -11.16 9.05 -29.25
C SER A 473 -10.25 9.36 -28.05
N GLU A 474 -9.14 10.07 -28.28
CA GLU A 474 -8.18 10.38 -27.21
C GLU A 474 -8.81 11.20 -26.08
N ASP A 475 -9.66 12.17 -26.43
CA ASP A 475 -10.35 13.03 -25.46
C ASP A 475 -11.38 12.24 -24.63
N GLU A 476 -12.18 11.39 -25.27
CA GLU A 476 -13.14 10.53 -24.57
C GLU A 476 -12.45 9.50 -23.67
N ARG A 477 -11.33 8.93 -24.12
CA ARG A 477 -10.54 7.99 -23.33
C ARG A 477 -10.03 8.65 -22.06
N LYS A 478 -9.45 9.85 -22.15
CA LYS A 478 -9.00 10.63 -20.98
C LYS A 478 -10.17 10.90 -20.03
N GLN A 479 -11.33 11.28 -20.56
CA GLN A 479 -12.51 11.56 -19.75
C GLN A 479 -13.03 10.30 -19.02
N VAL A 480 -13.08 9.16 -19.69
CA VAL A 480 -13.48 7.87 -19.10
C VAL A 480 -12.51 7.48 -17.98
N LEU A 481 -11.20 7.53 -18.23
CA LEU A 481 -10.19 7.21 -17.22
C LEU A 481 -10.30 8.11 -15.99
N MET A 482 -10.48 9.42 -16.20
CA MET A 482 -10.68 10.38 -15.11
C MET A 482 -11.95 10.07 -14.29
N LEU A 483 -13.06 9.73 -14.94
CA LEU A 483 -14.31 9.36 -14.24
C LEU A 483 -14.14 8.09 -13.39
N ILE A 484 -13.41 7.08 -13.88
CA ILE A 484 -13.14 5.85 -13.11
C ILE A 484 -12.23 6.18 -11.91
N ALA A 485 -11.16 6.95 -12.13
CA ALA A 485 -10.24 7.37 -11.08
C ALA A 485 -10.93 8.18 -9.98
N ASP A 486 -11.76 9.15 -10.36
CA ASP A 486 -12.51 9.99 -9.43
C ASP A 486 -13.54 9.19 -8.66
N PHE A 487 -14.25 8.27 -9.32
CA PHE A 487 -15.17 7.36 -8.64
C PHE A 487 -14.45 6.54 -7.56
N ARG A 488 -13.27 5.95 -7.87
CA ARG A 488 -12.48 5.20 -6.88
C ARG A 488 -12.03 6.05 -5.70
N LYS A 489 -11.55 7.27 -5.94
CA LYS A 489 -11.19 8.21 -4.86
C LYS A 489 -12.39 8.52 -3.97
N GLU A 490 -13.58 8.63 -4.52
CA GLU A 490 -14.81 8.81 -3.75
C GLU A 490 -15.19 7.55 -2.95
N LEU A 491 -14.92 6.34 -3.46
CA LEU A 491 -15.11 5.09 -2.71
C LEU A 491 -14.18 5.01 -1.49
N ASP A 492 -12.93 5.47 -1.61
CA ASP A 492 -11.95 5.44 -0.51
C ASP A 492 -12.35 6.37 0.65
N LYS A 493 -13.08 7.45 0.36
CA LYS A 493 -13.60 8.39 1.37
C LYS A 493 -14.84 7.88 2.11
N ARG A 494 -15.52 6.86 1.59
CA ARG A 494 -16.77 6.34 2.13
C ARG A 494 -16.55 5.04 2.89
N THR A 495 -17.26 4.88 4.00
CA THR A 495 -17.25 3.65 4.82
C THR A 495 -18.08 2.56 4.13
N ILE A 496 -17.49 1.91 3.13
CA ILE A 496 -18.06 0.75 2.46
C ILE A 496 -17.50 -0.50 3.17
N GLY A 497 -18.38 -1.33 3.73
CA GLY A 497 -17.96 -2.58 4.37
C GLY A 497 -17.32 -3.56 3.36
N PRO A 498 -16.59 -4.59 3.85
CA PRO A 498 -15.86 -5.54 3.00
C PRO A 498 -16.73 -6.19 1.92
N ARG A 499 -17.98 -6.53 2.26
CA ARG A 499 -18.95 -7.14 1.34
C ARG A 499 -19.34 -6.20 0.19
N GLY A 500 -19.60 -4.91 0.47
CA GLY A 500 -19.94 -3.94 -0.57
C GLY A 500 -18.80 -3.72 -1.56
N ARG A 501 -17.56 -3.72 -1.07
CA ARG A 501 -16.36 -3.62 -1.94
C ARG A 501 -16.19 -4.86 -2.82
N GLN A 502 -16.36 -6.06 -2.28
CA GLN A 502 -16.31 -7.30 -3.08
C GLN A 502 -17.33 -7.30 -4.21
N VAL A 503 -18.56 -6.85 -3.92
CA VAL A 503 -19.62 -6.76 -4.93
C VAL A 503 -19.27 -5.71 -5.99
N LEU A 504 -18.72 -4.55 -5.61
CA LEU A 504 -18.23 -3.55 -6.58
C LEU A 504 -17.11 -4.09 -7.46
N ASP A 505 -16.13 -4.78 -6.87
CA ASP A 505 -15.00 -5.35 -7.62
C ASP A 505 -15.45 -6.43 -8.61
N HIS A 506 -16.59 -7.07 -8.37
CA HIS A 506 -17.24 -7.97 -9.31
C HIS A 506 -18.09 -7.22 -10.35
N LEU A 507 -18.90 -6.24 -9.92
CA LEU A 507 -19.83 -5.49 -10.76
C LEU A 507 -19.13 -4.57 -11.77
N MET A 508 -18.10 -3.83 -11.33
CA MET A 508 -17.49 -2.75 -12.11
C MET A 508 -16.88 -3.22 -13.43
N PRO A 509 -16.13 -4.34 -13.51
CA PRO A 509 -15.64 -4.87 -14.79
C PRO A 509 -16.75 -5.12 -15.82
N HIS A 510 -17.88 -5.69 -15.39
CA HIS A 510 -19.03 -5.95 -16.26
C HIS A 510 -19.71 -4.65 -16.71
N LEU A 511 -19.89 -3.71 -15.77
CA LEU A 511 -20.44 -2.39 -16.06
C LEU A 511 -19.56 -1.60 -17.03
N LEU A 512 -18.25 -1.58 -16.81
CA LEU A 512 -17.29 -0.88 -17.67
C LEU A 512 -17.25 -1.50 -19.08
N SER A 513 -17.30 -2.83 -19.19
CA SER A 513 -17.40 -3.52 -20.47
C SER A 513 -18.61 -3.06 -21.29
N ASP A 514 -19.79 -3.03 -20.68
CA ASP A 514 -21.02 -2.65 -21.37
C ASP A 514 -21.10 -1.14 -21.67
N VAL A 515 -20.60 -0.29 -20.77
CA VAL A 515 -20.62 1.18 -20.93
C VAL A 515 -19.57 1.66 -21.93
N CYS A 516 -18.34 1.16 -21.84
CA CYS A 516 -17.23 1.62 -22.69
C CYS A 516 -17.32 1.10 -24.13
N ALA A 517 -18.11 0.05 -24.39
CA ALA A 517 -18.42 -0.40 -25.75
C ALA A 517 -19.33 0.58 -26.53
N ARG A 518 -19.91 1.59 -25.86
CA ARG A 518 -20.82 2.57 -26.47
C ARG A 518 -20.07 3.78 -27.01
N GLU A 519 -20.65 4.44 -28.01
CA GLU A 519 -20.14 5.72 -28.52
C GLU A 519 -20.29 6.85 -27.49
N ASP A 520 -21.32 6.80 -26.64
CA ASP A 520 -21.62 7.81 -25.60
C ASP A 520 -20.99 7.48 -24.23
N ALA A 521 -19.92 6.67 -24.21
CA ALA A 521 -19.34 6.06 -23.00
C ALA A 521 -19.08 7.06 -21.87
N ALA A 522 -18.43 8.20 -22.16
CA ALA A 522 -18.08 9.19 -21.13
C ALA A 522 -19.32 9.80 -20.46
N VAL A 523 -20.35 10.13 -21.24
CA VAL A 523 -21.60 10.70 -20.73
C VAL A 523 -22.36 9.67 -19.91
N THR A 524 -22.50 8.46 -20.44
CA THR A 524 -23.19 7.36 -19.77
C THR A 524 -22.51 6.99 -18.45
N LEU A 525 -21.17 6.86 -18.46
CA LEU A 525 -20.39 6.54 -17.28
C LEU A 525 -20.53 7.61 -16.20
N SER A 526 -20.47 8.91 -16.56
CA SER A 526 -20.62 10.01 -15.59
C SER A 526 -21.96 9.99 -14.85
N ARG A 527 -23.03 9.56 -15.53
CA ARG A 527 -24.38 9.45 -14.94
C ARG A 527 -24.48 8.24 -14.02
N ILE A 528 -23.91 7.11 -14.43
CA ILE A 528 -23.93 5.87 -13.66
C ILE A 528 -23.06 6.00 -12.42
N THR A 529 -21.85 6.57 -12.50
CA THR A 529 -21.00 6.75 -11.33
C THR A 529 -21.65 7.65 -10.28
N ALA A 530 -22.34 8.72 -10.68
CA ALA A 530 -23.10 9.57 -9.75
C ALA A 530 -24.20 8.78 -9.01
N LEU A 531 -24.89 7.88 -9.70
CA LEU A 531 -25.86 6.96 -9.09
C LEU A 531 -25.18 5.99 -8.13
N LEU A 532 -24.10 5.33 -8.55
CA LEU A 532 -23.36 4.37 -7.73
C LEU A 532 -22.85 5.01 -6.45
N VAL A 533 -22.31 6.24 -6.51
CA VAL A 533 -21.89 7.01 -5.32
C VAL A 533 -23.04 7.18 -4.33
N GLY A 534 -24.27 7.38 -4.80
CA GLY A 534 -25.46 7.50 -3.97
C GLY A 534 -25.88 6.21 -3.26
N ILE A 535 -25.60 5.05 -3.85
CA ILE A 535 -26.04 3.73 -3.35
C ILE A 535 -24.92 2.88 -2.74
N VAL A 536 -23.66 3.33 -2.84
CA VAL A 536 -22.48 2.52 -2.51
C VAL A 536 -22.46 1.98 -1.07
N THR A 537 -23.11 2.69 -0.13
CA THR A 537 -23.23 2.26 1.27
C THR A 537 -24.36 1.26 1.51
N ARG A 538 -25.18 1.00 0.49
CA ARG A 538 -26.33 0.09 0.53
C ARG A 538 -26.04 -1.16 -0.31
N THR A 539 -25.35 -2.12 0.30
CA THR A 539 -24.84 -3.33 -0.35
C THR A 539 -25.90 -4.09 -1.16
N THR A 540 -27.16 -4.11 -0.72
CA THR A 540 -28.25 -4.82 -1.40
C THR A 540 -28.51 -4.35 -2.82
N TYR A 541 -28.39 -3.05 -3.10
CA TYR A 541 -28.58 -2.52 -4.46
C TYR A 541 -27.41 -2.87 -5.38
N LEU A 542 -26.19 -2.91 -4.83
CA LEU A 542 -25.02 -3.36 -5.57
C LEU A 542 -25.12 -4.85 -5.90
N GLU A 543 -25.59 -5.66 -4.94
CA GLU A 543 -25.83 -7.09 -5.14
C GLU A 543 -26.90 -7.33 -6.20
N LEU A 544 -28.00 -6.57 -6.17
CA LEU A 544 -29.03 -6.64 -7.20
C LEU A 544 -28.44 -6.42 -8.61
N LEU A 545 -27.63 -5.39 -8.79
CA LEU A 545 -27.01 -5.10 -10.08
C LEU A 545 -25.97 -6.16 -10.50
N SER A 546 -25.31 -6.79 -9.53
CA SER A 546 -24.34 -7.86 -9.75
C SER A 546 -25.01 -9.19 -10.13
N GLU A 547 -26.08 -9.56 -9.43
CA GLU A 547 -26.79 -10.84 -9.59
C GLU A 547 -27.74 -10.85 -10.79
N PHE A 548 -28.24 -9.69 -11.23
CA PHE A 548 -29.17 -9.56 -12.35
C PHE A 548 -28.57 -8.74 -13.52
N PRO A 549 -27.76 -9.36 -14.40
CA PRO A 549 -27.15 -8.68 -15.55
C PRO A 549 -28.14 -8.00 -16.49
N ALA A 550 -29.38 -8.52 -16.59
CA ALA A 550 -30.44 -7.87 -17.36
C ALA A 550 -30.81 -6.49 -16.80
N ALA A 551 -30.93 -6.38 -15.47
CA ALA A 551 -31.21 -5.10 -14.80
C ALA A 551 -30.06 -4.10 -15.00
N LEU A 552 -28.80 -4.56 -14.96
CA LEU A 552 -27.63 -3.74 -15.28
C LEU A 552 -27.69 -3.20 -16.71
N LYS A 553 -28.06 -4.02 -17.70
CA LYS A 553 -28.22 -3.57 -19.09
C LYS A 553 -29.34 -2.54 -19.24
N HIS A 554 -30.47 -2.72 -18.57
CA HIS A 554 -31.56 -1.74 -18.56
C HIS A 554 -31.13 -0.43 -17.91
N LEU A 555 -30.41 -0.50 -16.78
CA LEU A 555 -29.82 0.67 -16.12
C LEU A 555 -28.93 1.46 -17.09
N ILE A 556 -27.98 0.77 -17.74
CA ILE A 556 -27.04 1.39 -18.69
C ILE A 556 -27.81 2.04 -19.85
N SER A 557 -28.77 1.32 -20.44
CA SER A 557 -29.57 1.83 -21.55
C SER A 557 -30.38 3.08 -21.18
N LEU A 558 -31.03 3.07 -20.02
CA LEU A 558 -31.86 4.20 -19.57
C LEU A 558 -31.01 5.41 -19.15
N CYS A 559 -29.89 5.19 -18.46
CA CYS A 559 -28.96 6.26 -18.08
C CYS A 559 -28.27 6.89 -19.29
N ALA A 560 -27.95 6.10 -20.33
CA ALA A 560 -27.45 6.62 -21.60
C ALA A 560 -28.48 7.50 -22.30
N ALA A 561 -29.72 7.02 -22.39
CA ALA A 561 -30.80 7.71 -23.10
C ALA A 561 -31.30 8.98 -22.39
N SER A 562 -31.36 9.02 -21.05
CA SER A 562 -31.99 10.14 -20.33
C SER A 562 -31.26 10.57 -19.05
N PRO A 563 -30.79 11.84 -18.96
CA PRO A 563 -30.23 12.38 -17.71
C PRO A 563 -31.30 12.53 -16.62
N MET A 564 -32.58 12.69 -16.99
CA MET A 564 -33.69 12.78 -16.04
C MET A 564 -33.85 11.45 -15.29
N ILE A 565 -33.83 10.33 -16.01
CA ILE A 565 -33.95 9.00 -15.40
C ILE A 565 -32.72 8.70 -14.54
N ALA A 566 -31.51 8.99 -15.02
CA ALA A 566 -30.30 8.83 -14.21
C ALA A 566 -30.37 9.60 -12.89
N SER A 567 -30.84 10.86 -12.93
CA SER A 567 -31.02 11.69 -11.73
C SER A 567 -32.13 11.15 -10.80
N GLN A 568 -33.21 10.61 -11.38
CA GLN A 568 -34.32 10.02 -10.64
C GLN A 568 -33.88 8.75 -9.90
N LEU A 569 -33.16 7.84 -10.57
CA LEU A 569 -32.64 6.60 -9.98
C LEU A 569 -31.59 6.88 -8.90
N ALA A 570 -30.73 7.89 -9.11
CA ALA A 570 -29.76 8.32 -8.09
C ALA A 570 -30.45 8.89 -6.82
N ARG A 571 -31.57 9.61 -7.00
CA ARG A 571 -32.34 10.20 -5.89
C ARG A 571 -33.25 9.19 -5.20
N TYR A 572 -33.81 8.23 -5.94
CA TYR A 572 -34.72 7.20 -5.45
C TYR A 572 -34.23 5.78 -5.84
N PRO A 573 -33.22 5.24 -5.12
CA PRO A 573 -32.63 3.93 -5.45
C PRO A 573 -33.59 2.74 -5.42
N LEU A 574 -34.71 2.82 -4.69
CA LEU A 574 -35.75 1.79 -4.66
C LEU A 574 -36.32 1.46 -6.04
N LEU A 575 -36.21 2.39 -6.99
CA LEU A 575 -36.63 2.21 -8.36
C LEU A 575 -35.75 1.22 -9.15
N LEU A 576 -34.60 0.82 -8.60
CA LEU A 576 -33.78 -0.23 -9.21
C LEU A 576 -34.52 -1.57 -9.25
N ASP A 577 -35.48 -1.80 -8.36
CA ASP A 577 -36.32 -3.00 -8.36
C ASP A 577 -37.20 -3.09 -9.61
N GLU A 578 -37.61 -1.95 -10.18
CA GLU A 578 -38.38 -1.88 -11.43
C GLU A 578 -37.56 -2.35 -12.63
N LEU A 579 -36.22 -2.40 -12.53
CA LEU A 579 -35.34 -2.86 -13.60
C LEU A 579 -35.28 -4.39 -13.70
N LEU A 580 -35.81 -5.11 -12.72
CA LEU A 580 -35.78 -6.58 -12.67
C LEU A 580 -36.79 -7.23 -13.62
N ASP A 581 -37.91 -6.55 -13.91
CA ASP A 581 -38.95 -7.05 -14.81
C ASP A 581 -39.11 -6.12 -16.02
N PRO A 582 -38.53 -6.48 -17.18
CA PRO A 582 -38.65 -5.70 -18.41
C PRO A 582 -40.10 -5.53 -18.90
N ASN A 583 -40.99 -6.48 -18.57
CA ASN A 583 -42.37 -6.42 -19.04
C ASN A 583 -43.13 -5.29 -18.35
N THR A 584 -42.89 -5.06 -17.06
CA THR A 584 -43.50 -3.94 -16.33
C THR A 584 -42.78 -2.63 -16.58
N LEU A 585 -41.46 -2.67 -16.81
CA LEU A 585 -40.66 -1.47 -17.03
C LEU A 585 -41.02 -0.74 -18.34
N TYR A 586 -41.20 -1.48 -19.43
CA TYR A 586 -41.44 -0.91 -20.76
C TYR A 586 -42.90 -0.92 -21.20
N GLN A 587 -43.80 -1.52 -20.41
CA GLN A 587 -45.24 -1.44 -20.64
C GLN A 587 -45.87 -0.58 -19.54
N PRO A 588 -46.25 0.67 -19.84
CA PRO A 588 -46.89 1.53 -18.87
C PRO A 588 -48.26 0.98 -18.49
N THR A 589 -48.67 1.24 -17.25
CA THR A 589 -49.98 0.84 -16.72
C THR A 589 -51.11 1.28 -17.65
N ALA A 590 -52.08 0.38 -17.85
CA ALA A 590 -53.26 0.67 -18.66
C ALA A 590 -54.00 1.90 -18.12
N THR A 591 -54.59 2.66 -19.04
CA THR A 591 -55.10 4.01 -18.79
C THR A 591 -56.19 4.07 -17.72
N ASP A 592 -56.95 2.99 -17.59
CA ASP A 592 -58.03 2.77 -16.63
C ASP A 592 -57.58 2.04 -15.35
N ALA A 593 -56.34 1.53 -15.29
CA ALA A 593 -55.86 0.66 -14.22
C ALA A 593 -55.04 1.38 -13.13
N TYR A 594 -54.68 2.67 -13.29
CA TYR A 594 -53.86 3.40 -12.31
C TYR A 594 -54.44 3.40 -10.89
N ARG A 595 -55.77 3.53 -10.75
CA ARG A 595 -56.46 3.50 -9.45
C ARG A 595 -56.37 2.12 -8.79
N ASP A 596 -56.55 1.07 -9.59
CA ASP A 596 -56.54 -0.30 -9.08
C ASP A 596 -55.11 -0.76 -8.74
N GLU A 597 -54.10 -0.38 -9.53
CA GLU A 597 -52.69 -0.60 -9.18
C GLU A 597 -52.29 0.15 -7.92
N LEU A 598 -52.72 1.41 -7.75
CA LEU A 598 -52.45 2.19 -6.54
C LEU A 598 -53.06 1.53 -5.29
N ARG A 599 -54.32 1.09 -5.37
CA ARG A 599 -54.96 0.32 -4.29
C ARG A 599 -54.19 -0.95 -4.00
N GLN A 600 -53.76 -1.67 -5.04
CA GLN A 600 -52.98 -2.90 -4.87
C GLN A 600 -51.63 -2.65 -4.20
N TYR A 601 -50.97 -1.54 -4.53
CA TYR A 601 -49.72 -1.11 -3.90
C TYR A 601 -49.92 -0.78 -2.42
N LEU A 602 -51.02 -0.11 -2.08
CA LEU A 602 -51.35 0.29 -0.70
C LEU A 602 -51.83 -0.85 0.21
N LEU A 603 -52.28 -1.99 -0.34
CA LEU A 603 -52.71 -3.16 0.46
C LEU A 603 -51.65 -3.68 1.45
N ARG A 604 -50.36 -3.38 1.20
CA ARG A 604 -49.23 -3.81 2.03
C ARG A 604 -48.88 -2.81 3.13
N VAL A 605 -49.53 -1.64 3.15
CA VAL A 605 -49.26 -0.54 4.07
C VAL A 605 -50.37 -0.50 5.12
N PRO A 606 -50.06 -0.41 6.43
CA PRO A 606 -51.06 -0.29 7.47
C PRO A 606 -51.97 0.93 7.26
N GLU A 607 -53.29 0.76 7.40
CA GLU A 607 -54.25 1.84 7.19
C GLU A 607 -54.15 2.93 8.27
N ASP A 608 -53.58 2.60 9.42
CA ASP A 608 -53.40 3.45 10.60
C ASP A 608 -52.08 4.21 10.65
N ASP A 609 -51.15 3.96 9.71
CA ASP A 609 -49.85 4.63 9.62
C ASP A 609 -49.81 5.65 8.46
N GLU A 610 -50.18 6.90 8.77
CA GLU A 610 -50.25 8.01 7.80
C GLU A 610 -48.89 8.32 7.15
N GLU A 611 -47.77 8.15 7.88
CA GLU A 611 -46.44 8.43 7.35
C GLU A 611 -46.03 7.40 6.30
N GLN A 612 -46.28 6.12 6.56
CA GLN A 612 -46.02 5.06 5.58
C GLN A 612 -46.94 5.17 4.36
N GLN A 613 -48.19 5.60 4.53
CA GLN A 613 -49.08 5.84 3.39
C GLN A 613 -48.56 6.96 2.49
N LEU A 614 -48.17 8.10 3.07
CA LEU A 614 -47.60 9.22 2.31
C LEU A 614 -46.33 8.83 1.58
N GLU A 615 -45.49 7.98 2.17
CA GLU A 615 -44.29 7.47 1.54
C GLU A 615 -44.61 6.48 0.41
N ALA A 616 -45.56 5.56 0.62
CA ALA A 616 -46.00 4.62 -0.41
C ALA A 616 -46.60 5.32 -1.64
N LEU A 617 -47.41 6.38 -1.44
CA LEU A 617 -47.92 7.21 -2.53
C LEU A 617 -46.79 7.88 -3.33
N ARG A 618 -45.74 8.37 -2.65
CA ARG A 618 -44.56 8.95 -3.30
C ARG A 618 -43.80 7.90 -4.11
N GLN A 619 -43.59 6.72 -3.54
CA GLN A 619 -42.91 5.61 -4.21
C GLN A 619 -43.67 5.17 -5.46
N PHE A 620 -44.98 4.96 -5.36
CA PHE A 620 -45.83 4.60 -6.50
C PHE A 620 -45.74 5.64 -7.62
N LYS A 621 -45.82 6.93 -7.28
CA LYS A 621 -45.63 8.00 -8.27
C LYS A 621 -44.29 7.88 -8.98
N GLN A 622 -43.21 7.71 -8.24
CA GLN A 622 -41.87 7.63 -8.82
C GLN A 622 -41.70 6.41 -9.73
N ALA A 623 -42.25 5.25 -9.33
CA ALA A 623 -42.26 4.03 -10.15
C ALA A 623 -43.01 4.25 -11.46
N GLN A 624 -44.21 4.83 -11.41
CA GLN A 624 -45.01 5.09 -12.61
C GLN A 624 -44.36 6.13 -13.53
N LEU A 625 -43.76 7.19 -12.98
CA LEU A 625 -42.99 8.15 -13.77
C LEU A 625 -41.81 7.49 -14.49
N LEU A 626 -41.11 6.57 -13.82
CA LEU A 626 -40.03 5.80 -14.43
C LEU A 626 -40.55 4.92 -15.56
N ARG A 627 -41.64 4.16 -15.37
CA ARG A 627 -42.24 3.29 -16.40
C ARG A 627 -42.70 4.09 -17.62
N ILE A 628 -43.36 5.23 -17.40
CA ILE A 628 -43.80 6.13 -18.50
C ILE A 628 -42.59 6.62 -19.29
N ALA A 629 -41.54 7.10 -18.60
CA ALA A 629 -40.33 7.60 -19.25
C ALA A 629 -39.54 6.49 -19.97
N ALA A 630 -39.44 5.30 -19.37
CA ALA A 630 -38.79 4.14 -19.96
C ALA A 630 -39.52 3.66 -21.22
N ALA A 631 -40.85 3.65 -21.20
CA ALA A 631 -41.69 3.29 -22.34
C ALA A 631 -41.60 4.30 -23.50
N ASP A 632 -41.53 5.60 -23.20
CA ASP A 632 -41.30 6.65 -24.21
C ASP A 632 -39.93 6.49 -24.88
N ILE A 633 -38.87 6.27 -24.08
CA ILE A 633 -37.52 6.02 -24.58
C ILE A 633 -37.42 4.74 -25.41
N ALA A 634 -38.10 3.67 -24.99
CA ALA A 634 -38.12 2.41 -25.73
C ALA A 634 -39.02 2.45 -26.97
N GLY A 635 -39.79 3.53 -27.17
CA GLY A 635 -40.75 3.67 -28.28
C GLY A 635 -41.99 2.80 -28.16
N THR A 636 -42.23 2.18 -26.99
CA THR A 636 -43.44 1.40 -26.72
C THR A 636 -44.63 2.29 -26.40
N LEU A 637 -44.40 3.48 -25.84
CA LEU A 637 -45.39 4.52 -25.63
C LEU A 637 -45.13 5.69 -26.59
N PRO A 638 -46.08 6.06 -27.47
CA PRO A 638 -45.93 7.25 -28.28
C PRO A 638 -45.85 8.51 -27.41
N VAL A 639 -44.92 9.43 -27.71
CA VAL A 639 -44.75 10.71 -26.98
C VAL A 639 -46.06 11.50 -26.79
N MET A 640 -46.97 11.43 -27.76
CA MET A 640 -48.29 12.09 -27.71
C MET A 640 -49.20 11.55 -26.60
N LYS A 641 -48.90 10.36 -26.06
CA LYS A 641 -49.62 9.70 -24.97
C LYS A 641 -48.97 9.88 -23.61
N VAL A 642 -47.73 10.39 -23.54
CA VAL A 642 -47.05 10.64 -22.26
C VAL A 642 -47.85 11.61 -21.38
N SER A 643 -48.36 12.71 -21.96
CA SER A 643 -49.17 13.68 -21.19
C SER A 643 -50.51 13.09 -20.71
N ASP A 644 -51.08 12.14 -21.46
CA ASP A 644 -52.32 11.44 -21.06
C ASP A 644 -52.02 10.58 -19.81
N HIS A 645 -50.95 9.78 -19.85
CA HIS A 645 -50.53 8.93 -18.72
C HIS A 645 -50.17 9.73 -17.47
N LEU A 646 -49.47 10.86 -17.61
CA LEU A 646 -49.16 11.75 -16.49
C LEU A 646 -50.43 12.35 -15.86
N THR A 647 -51.43 12.70 -16.68
CA THR A 647 -52.72 13.20 -16.20
C THR A 647 -53.48 12.12 -15.41
N TRP A 648 -53.58 10.91 -15.95
CA TRP A 648 -54.28 9.81 -15.27
C TRP A 648 -53.59 9.36 -13.98
N LEU A 649 -52.26 9.34 -13.95
CA LEU A 649 -51.51 9.11 -12.72
C LEU A 649 -51.84 10.19 -11.69
N ALA A 650 -51.87 11.46 -12.09
CA ALA A 650 -52.20 12.56 -11.18
C ALA A 650 -53.63 12.47 -10.65
N GLU A 651 -54.61 12.13 -11.48
CA GLU A 651 -55.99 11.90 -11.04
C GLU A 651 -56.07 10.77 -10.00
N ALA A 652 -55.43 9.62 -10.27
CA ALA A 652 -55.41 8.50 -9.33
C ALA A 652 -54.75 8.87 -8.00
N MET A 653 -53.67 9.67 -8.03
CA MET A 653 -53.02 10.17 -6.83
C MET A 653 -53.89 11.15 -6.04
N ILE A 654 -54.60 12.06 -6.71
CA ILE A 654 -55.50 13.02 -6.06
C ILE A 654 -56.65 12.27 -5.38
N ASP A 655 -57.24 11.29 -6.07
CA ASP A 655 -58.33 10.48 -5.53
C ASP A 655 -57.90 9.76 -4.24
N ALA A 656 -56.69 9.18 -4.22
CA ALA A 656 -56.17 8.49 -3.05
C ALA A 656 -55.76 9.42 -1.88
N VAL A 657 -55.47 10.70 -2.14
CA VAL A 657 -55.13 11.68 -1.10
C VAL A 657 -56.38 12.33 -0.49
N VAL A 658 -57.48 12.41 -1.25
CA VAL A 658 -58.75 12.97 -0.78
C VAL A 658 -59.57 11.94 0.02
N GLN A 659 -59.41 10.65 -0.30
CA GLN A 659 -59.99 9.53 0.43
C GLN A 659 -59.35 9.36 1.80
#